data_AF-A0AAR2K9P2-F1
#
_entry.id   AF-A0AAR2K9P2-F1
#
_cell.length_a   1.000
_cell.length_b   1.000
_cell.length_c   1.000
_cell.angle_alpha   90.00
_cell.angle_beta   90.00
_cell.angle_gamma   90.00
#
_symmetry.space_group_name_H-M   'P 1'
#
loop_
_entity.id
_entity.type
_entity.pdbx_description
1 polymer ?
#
loop_
_entity_poly.entity_id
_entity_poly.type
_entity_poly.pdbx_seq_one_letter_code
_entity_poly.pdbx_strand_id
1 'polypeptide(L)'
;LNIIIPTLTLSLSLSLCISVQNQKTVCMAPAVSTVVLIQPGPEREEDPWDLPELQDTGVKWADLDTKGKVLRVFISVLKLVTLLGLLYLFVCSLDILSSAFQLVGGKAAGDIFQENDVLSNPLAGLVIGVLVTLLVQSSSTSSSIVVSMVSSGLLQVPTAVPIIMGTNIGTSVTNTVVAMTQAGDRSKFRRAFAGATVHDFFNWLSVLVLLPLEVATGYLYRLTEVIVRTFNIQTGENAPVLLNVITDPLTHSIIELDESVISGIATGDPEAKNKSLIRTWCSTSTNTTLQNVTVVNCTSAPCWELKNVSETINIHKCHHIFVNANLPDIAVGLILLALSLFVLCACLICIVKLLNSMLKGQVAAVIKKIINTDFPFPLGFVTGYLAIMVGAAMTFIVQSSSVFTSAITPLVGIGVISIERAYPLSLGSNIGTTTTAILAALASPGETLTNSLQIALVHLFFNVSGIVLWYVLPFMRVPIMLAKALGNVTARYRWFAIFYIIFCFFFIPLLVFGLSLAGLPALLGVLVPVALLLLFVIIINLMQSRWPQHLPNRLQSWDFLPLWAHSLEPWDRMVTAATARCCCCCKCCQVIAPGDEEAGPVEKKDGVEMCNTPVLANGGEGKERAPPTPVILKVTAL
;
A
#
# COMPACT_ATOMS: atom_id res chain seq x y z
N LEU A 1 -54.68 -14.42 -0.34
CA LEU A 1 -55.79 -14.29 0.62
C LEU A 1 -55.16 -14.05 1.99
N ASN A 2 -55.34 -12.83 2.54
CA ASN A 2 -55.41 -12.40 3.95
C ASN A 2 -54.45 -12.99 5.01
N ILE A 3 -53.89 -12.31 6.03
CA ILE A 3 -53.87 -10.93 6.56
C ILE A 3 -52.94 -11.01 7.81
N ILE A 4 -51.97 -10.09 7.97
CA ILE A 4 -51.65 -9.25 9.15
C ILE A 4 -51.28 -9.87 10.55
N ILE A 5 -50.02 -9.60 10.95
CA ILE A 5 -49.45 -9.13 12.26
C ILE A 5 -48.94 -10.13 13.34
N PRO A 6 -47.86 -9.74 14.08
CA PRO A 6 -46.79 -10.57 14.64
C PRO A 6 -46.84 -10.73 16.17
N THR A 7 -46.07 -11.65 16.74
CA THR A 7 -45.39 -11.48 18.05
C THR A 7 -44.52 -12.68 18.42
N LEU A 8 -43.40 -12.37 19.08
CA LEU A 8 -42.56 -13.17 19.98
C LEU A 8 -42.76 -14.70 20.02
N THR A 9 -41.73 -15.45 19.64
CA THR A 9 -41.51 -16.82 20.13
C THR A 9 -40.30 -16.86 21.05
N LEU A 10 -40.56 -16.75 22.35
CA LEU A 10 -39.81 -17.45 23.39
C LEU A 10 -39.89 -18.95 23.09
N SER A 11 -38.76 -19.65 23.01
CA SER A 11 -38.74 -21.10 22.96
C SER A 11 -39.03 -21.66 24.37
N LEU A 12 -40.30 -21.94 24.66
CA LEU A 12 -40.69 -22.90 25.71
C LEU A 12 -40.71 -24.30 25.09
N SER A 13 -39.87 -25.18 25.62
CA SER A 13 -39.91 -26.61 25.39
C SER A 13 -41.15 -27.23 26.04
N LEU A 14 -42.11 -27.70 25.23
CA LEU A 14 -43.18 -28.60 25.66
C LEU A 14 -43.03 -29.95 24.95
N SER A 15 -42.78 -31.00 25.73
CA SER A 15 -42.93 -32.40 25.31
C SER A 15 -44.41 -32.76 25.29
N LEU A 16 -44.93 -33.21 24.14
CA LEU A 16 -46.19 -33.95 24.07
C LEU A 16 -45.89 -35.46 24.17
N CYS A 17 -46.41 -36.11 25.21
CA CYS A 17 -46.51 -37.56 25.30
C CYS A 17 -47.83 -38.03 24.66
N ILE A 18 -47.75 -38.99 23.72
CA ILE A 18 -48.89 -39.78 23.26
C ILE A 18 -48.78 -41.17 23.91
N SER A 19 -49.83 -41.56 24.62
CA SER A 19 -49.98 -42.88 25.25
C SER A 19 -50.54 -43.89 24.26
N VAL A 20 -49.85 -45.02 24.09
CA VAL A 20 -50.40 -46.25 23.51
C VAL A 20 -50.04 -47.42 24.43
N GLN A 21 -51.07 -48.13 24.89
CA GLN A 21 -51.00 -49.32 25.72
C GLN A 21 -50.22 -50.46 25.03
N ASN A 22 -49.29 -51.09 25.76
CA ASN A 22 -49.35 -52.50 26.22
C ASN A 22 -47.93 -53.12 26.34
N GLN A 23 -47.58 -53.56 27.56
CA GLN A 23 -46.56 -54.57 27.92
C GLN A 23 -45.07 -54.37 27.56
N LYS A 24 -44.30 -53.78 28.48
CA LYS A 24 -43.21 -54.40 29.28
C LYS A 24 -42.27 -53.31 29.81
N THR A 25 -42.18 -53.21 31.14
CA THR A 25 -41.32 -52.28 31.86
C THR A 25 -39.86 -52.70 31.75
N VAL A 26 -39.03 -51.90 31.07
CA VAL A 26 -37.56 -51.90 31.21
C VAL A 26 -37.16 -50.46 31.50
N CYS A 27 -36.61 -50.22 32.69
CA CYS A 27 -36.15 -48.91 33.12
C CYS A 27 -34.92 -48.49 32.29
N MET A 28 -35.04 -47.42 31.49
CA MET A 28 -33.90 -46.77 30.85
C MET A 28 -33.39 -45.61 31.73
N ALA A 29 -32.09 -45.64 32.03
CA ALA A 29 -31.33 -44.54 32.64
C ALA A 29 -31.22 -43.34 31.67
N PRO A 30 -31.02 -42.10 32.16
CA PRO A 30 -30.99 -40.91 31.31
C PRO A 30 -29.81 -40.94 30.34
N ALA A 31 -30.04 -40.39 29.15
CA ALA A 31 -29.10 -40.32 28.03
C ALA A 31 -27.73 -39.78 28.47
N VAL A 32 -26.75 -40.69 28.47
CA VAL A 32 -25.34 -40.35 28.58
C VAL A 32 -24.90 -39.75 27.25
N SER A 33 -24.28 -38.58 27.35
CA SER A 33 -23.54 -37.89 26.30
C SER A 33 -22.69 -38.86 25.47
N THR A 34 -22.94 -38.95 24.16
CA THR A 34 -22.09 -39.66 23.18
C THR A 34 -20.80 -38.91 22.91
N VAL A 35 -20.01 -38.69 23.96
CA VAL A 35 -18.56 -38.59 23.85
C VAL A 35 -18.03 -39.99 24.14
N VAL A 36 -17.12 -40.48 23.30
CA VAL A 36 -16.51 -41.82 23.29
C VAL A 36 -17.29 -42.85 22.45
N LEU A 37 -16.97 -42.88 21.15
CA LEU A 37 -16.53 -44.06 20.39
C LEU A 37 -16.19 -43.59 18.96
N ILE A 38 -15.04 -42.92 18.80
CA ILE A 38 -14.40 -42.77 17.49
C ILE A 38 -13.38 -43.90 17.38
N GLN A 39 -13.66 -44.86 16.50
CA GLN A 39 -12.64 -45.77 15.97
C GLN A 39 -11.53 -44.92 15.33
N PRO A 40 -10.24 -45.31 15.41
CA PRO A 40 -9.19 -44.58 14.70
C PRO A 40 -9.37 -44.83 13.19
N GLY A 41 -10.18 -44.00 12.55
CA GLY A 41 -10.09 -43.73 11.12
C GLY A 41 -8.82 -42.93 10.84
N PRO A 42 -8.34 -42.88 9.59
CA PRO A 42 -7.10 -42.17 9.25
C PRO A 42 -7.21 -40.73 9.76
N GLU A 43 -6.12 -40.26 10.37
CA GLU A 43 -5.95 -38.90 10.88
C GLU A 43 -6.66 -37.91 9.95
N ARG A 44 -7.65 -37.17 10.46
CA ARG A 44 -8.11 -35.98 9.74
C ARG A 44 -6.91 -35.06 9.70
N GLU A 45 -6.31 -34.89 8.52
CA GLU A 45 -5.38 -33.81 8.26
C GLU A 45 -6.05 -32.52 8.77
N GLU A 46 -5.53 -31.94 9.85
CA GLU A 46 -5.99 -30.62 10.32
C GLU A 46 -5.79 -29.65 9.16
N ASP A 47 -6.86 -29.00 8.67
CA ASP A 47 -6.73 -28.05 7.56
C ASP A 47 -5.76 -26.96 8.02
N PRO A 48 -4.61 -26.78 7.35
CA PRO A 48 -3.66 -25.75 7.73
C PRO A 48 -4.35 -24.36 7.81
N TRP A 49 -5.39 -24.10 7.01
CA TRP A 49 -6.08 -22.83 6.97
C TRP A 49 -7.14 -22.62 8.07
N ASP A 50 -7.43 -23.61 8.91
CA ASP A 50 -8.36 -23.47 10.02
C ASP A 50 -7.86 -22.45 11.07
N LEU A 51 -8.81 -21.72 11.66
CA LEU A 51 -8.53 -20.64 12.61
C LEU A 51 -8.38 -21.23 14.02
N PRO A 52 -7.28 -20.95 14.74
CA PRO A 52 -7.11 -21.41 16.12
C PRO A 52 -8.05 -20.65 17.07
N GLU A 53 -8.50 -21.32 18.14
CA GLU A 53 -9.24 -20.67 19.22
C GLU A 53 -8.34 -19.69 19.99
N LEU A 54 -8.75 -18.43 20.04
CA LEU A 54 -7.95 -17.34 20.62
C LEU A 54 -8.45 -16.99 22.03
N GLN A 55 -7.52 -16.95 22.99
CA GLN A 55 -7.77 -16.37 24.30
C GLN A 55 -7.71 -14.84 24.25
N ASP A 56 -8.76 -14.19 24.73
CA ASP A 56 -8.85 -12.72 24.80
C ASP A 56 -8.03 -12.22 26.01
N THR A 57 -6.93 -11.52 25.74
CA THR A 57 -6.02 -10.98 26.78
C THR A 57 -6.39 -9.55 27.21
N GLY A 58 -7.49 -8.99 26.68
CA GLY A 58 -7.93 -7.63 26.97
C GLY A 58 -8.80 -7.50 28.23
N VAL A 59 -8.52 -6.49 29.07
CA VAL A 59 -9.42 -6.10 30.16
C VAL A 59 -10.69 -5.46 29.58
N LYS A 60 -11.87 -6.02 29.88
CA LYS A 60 -13.15 -5.56 29.32
C LYS A 60 -13.54 -4.19 29.90
N TRP A 61 -14.26 -3.37 29.13
CA TRP A 61 -14.71 -2.03 29.55
C TRP A 61 -15.50 -2.02 30.86
N ALA A 62 -16.26 -3.08 31.09
CA ALA A 62 -17.04 -3.27 32.31
C ALA A 62 -16.15 -3.33 33.56
N ASP A 63 -14.93 -3.85 33.41
CA ASP A 63 -14.00 -4.13 34.50
C ASP A 63 -13.08 -2.93 34.81
N LEU A 64 -13.24 -1.79 34.11
CA LEU A 64 -12.48 -0.57 34.38
C LEU A 64 -13.17 0.34 35.41
N ASP A 65 -12.37 0.84 36.36
CA ASP A 65 -12.75 1.89 37.30
C ASP A 65 -13.10 3.22 36.58
N THR A 66 -13.87 4.08 37.23
CA THR A 66 -14.36 5.37 36.71
C THR A 66 -13.20 6.27 36.26
N LYS A 67 -12.09 6.31 37.03
CA LYS A 67 -10.88 7.04 36.63
C LYS A 67 -10.23 6.44 35.38
N GLY A 68 -10.21 5.11 35.26
CA GLY A 68 -9.69 4.40 34.10
C GLY A 68 -10.52 4.63 32.83
N LYS A 69 -11.85 4.72 32.96
CA LYS A 69 -12.76 5.07 31.86
C LYS A 69 -12.52 6.50 31.37
N VAL A 70 -12.45 7.48 32.28
CA VAL A 70 -12.19 8.89 31.93
C VAL A 70 -10.82 9.05 31.27
N LEU A 71 -9.77 8.45 31.83
CA LEU A 71 -8.43 8.51 31.25
C LEU A 71 -8.37 7.89 29.85
N ARG A 72 -9.07 6.76 29.63
CA ARG A 72 -9.14 6.11 28.32
C ARG A 72 -9.87 6.98 27.28
N VAL A 73 -10.97 7.62 27.66
CA VAL A 73 -11.68 8.57 26.78
C VAL A 73 -10.80 9.77 26.46
N PHE A 74 -10.15 10.37 27.48
CA PHE A 74 -9.26 11.50 27.28
C PHE A 74 -8.09 11.17 26.35
N ILE A 75 -7.41 10.04 26.55
CA ILE A 75 -6.34 9.58 25.65
C ILE A 75 -6.89 9.36 24.24
N SER A 76 -8.10 8.84 24.08
CA SER A 76 -8.71 8.62 22.77
C SER A 76 -9.03 9.95 22.06
N VAL A 77 -9.55 10.94 22.78
CA VAL A 77 -9.79 12.30 22.26
C VAL A 77 -8.48 12.98 21.90
N LEU A 78 -7.46 12.90 22.76
CA LEU A 78 -6.13 13.46 22.48
C LEU A 78 -5.53 12.84 21.21
N LYS A 79 -5.60 11.50 21.07
CA LYS A 79 -5.17 10.81 19.85
C LYS A 79 -5.93 11.29 18.62
N LEU A 80 -7.24 11.51 18.72
CA LEU A 80 -8.05 12.03 17.61
C LEU A 80 -7.65 13.47 17.22
N VAL A 81 -7.45 14.36 18.20
CA VAL A 81 -7.00 15.74 17.95
C VAL A 81 -5.60 15.76 17.34
N THR A 82 -4.67 14.97 17.86
CA THR A 82 -3.32 14.84 17.29
C THR A 82 -3.37 14.30 15.87
N LEU A 83 -4.27 13.35 15.57
CA LEU A 83 -4.46 12.83 14.21
C LEU A 83 -4.92 13.93 13.25
N LEU A 84 -5.92 14.73 13.63
CA LEU A 84 -6.41 15.85 12.82
C LEU A 84 -5.32 16.91 12.61
N GLY A 85 -4.52 17.22 13.63
CA GLY A 85 -3.39 18.15 13.51
C GLY A 85 -2.29 17.65 12.58
N LEU A 86 -1.95 16.36 12.64
CA LEU A 86 -1.00 15.74 11.71
C LEU A 86 -1.55 15.69 10.27
N LEU A 87 -2.85 15.47 10.10
CA LEU A 87 -3.50 15.53 8.79
C LEU A 87 -3.45 16.93 8.19
N TYR A 88 -3.69 17.97 8.99
CA TYR A 88 -3.55 19.36 8.55
C TYR A 88 -2.12 19.65 8.09
N LEU A 89 -1.11 19.32 8.90
CA LEU A 89 0.30 19.49 8.52
C LEU A 89 0.68 18.70 7.27
N PHE A 90 0.13 17.49 7.11
CA PHE A 90 0.30 16.70 5.91
C PHE A 90 -0.24 17.43 4.67
N VAL A 91 -1.47 17.95 4.70
CA VAL A 91 -2.07 18.68 3.57
C VAL A 91 -1.26 19.94 3.24
N CYS A 92 -0.84 20.73 4.24
CA CYS A 92 0.03 21.89 4.00
C CYS A 92 1.38 21.50 3.40
N SER A 93 1.95 20.35 3.80
CA SER A 93 3.22 19.88 3.21
C SER A 93 3.10 19.52 1.74
N LEU A 94 1.92 19.07 1.26
CA LEU A 94 1.66 18.78 -0.15
C LEU A 94 1.61 20.05 -1.00
N ASP A 95 1.02 21.10 -0.45
CA ASP A 95 0.92 22.41 -1.10
C ASP A 95 2.31 23.06 -1.25
N ILE A 96 3.12 23.05 -0.18
CA ILE A 96 4.52 23.48 -0.21
C ILE A 96 5.34 22.62 -1.19
N LEU A 97 5.12 21.30 -1.21
CA LEU A 97 5.80 20.39 -2.13
C LEU A 97 5.45 20.70 -3.60
N SER A 98 4.18 21.04 -3.88
CA SER A 98 3.74 21.49 -5.21
C SER A 98 4.49 22.77 -5.64
N SER A 99 4.53 23.77 -4.76
CA SER A 99 5.28 25.01 -4.99
C SER A 99 6.77 24.77 -5.18
N ALA A 100 7.35 23.85 -4.41
CA ALA A 100 8.75 23.45 -4.54
C ALA A 100 9.04 22.80 -5.90
N PHE A 101 8.16 21.93 -6.38
CA PHE A 101 8.27 21.33 -7.72
C PHE A 101 8.15 22.39 -8.82
N GLN A 102 7.24 23.37 -8.69
CA GLN A 102 7.15 24.50 -9.62
C GLN A 102 8.43 25.34 -9.64
N LEU A 103 9.09 25.55 -8.49
CA LEU A 103 10.37 26.27 -8.42
C LEU A 103 11.55 25.49 -9.02
N VAL A 104 11.62 24.19 -8.77
CA VAL A 104 12.71 23.33 -9.28
C VAL A 104 12.54 23.08 -10.78
N GLY A 105 11.31 22.84 -11.22
CA GLY A 105 11.01 22.42 -12.58
C GLY A 105 10.45 23.51 -13.50
N GLY A 106 9.86 24.60 -13.00
CA GLY A 106 9.17 25.58 -13.86
C GLY A 106 10.01 26.20 -14.99
N LYS A 107 11.34 26.31 -14.79
CA LYS A 107 12.28 26.82 -15.83
C LYS A 107 12.99 25.72 -16.63
N ALA A 108 13.13 24.52 -16.10
CA ALA A 108 13.92 23.43 -16.70
C ALA A 108 13.07 22.25 -17.22
N ALA A 109 11.83 22.11 -16.74
CA ALA A 109 10.96 20.98 -17.04
C ALA A 109 10.28 21.08 -18.39
N GLY A 110 10.10 22.30 -18.92
CA GLY A 110 9.66 22.47 -20.30
C GLY A 110 10.57 21.76 -21.29
N ASP A 111 11.89 21.83 -21.06
CA ASP A 111 12.89 21.29 -21.98
C ASP A 111 13.18 19.79 -21.70
N ILE A 112 13.25 19.39 -20.42
CA ILE A 112 13.56 17.99 -20.05
C ILE A 112 12.37 17.03 -20.28
N PHE A 113 11.12 17.47 -20.13
CA PHE A 113 9.96 16.57 -20.28
C PHE A 113 9.41 16.53 -21.71
N GLN A 114 9.73 17.52 -22.56
CA GLN A 114 9.38 17.47 -23.99
C GLN A 114 10.36 16.64 -24.83
N GLU A 115 11.60 16.43 -24.37
CA GLU A 115 12.64 15.75 -25.15
C GLU A 115 12.95 14.30 -24.71
N ASN A 116 12.38 13.80 -23.61
CA ASN A 116 12.73 12.46 -23.11
C ASN A 116 11.76 11.37 -23.56
N ASP A 117 12.14 10.63 -24.60
CA ASP A 117 11.49 9.39 -25.07
C ASP A 117 11.19 8.40 -23.92
N VAL A 118 12.01 8.42 -22.87
CA VAL A 118 11.88 7.54 -21.69
C VAL A 118 10.58 7.77 -20.93
N LEU A 119 10.13 9.02 -20.78
CA LEU A 119 8.91 9.34 -20.03
C LEU A 119 7.64 9.16 -20.86
N SER A 120 7.76 9.15 -22.19
CA SER A 120 6.66 8.77 -23.07
C SER A 120 6.31 7.28 -22.99
N ASN A 121 7.23 6.44 -22.49
CA ASN A 121 7.04 5.00 -22.41
C ASN A 121 6.19 4.62 -21.17
N PRO A 122 4.98 4.05 -21.35
CA PRO A 122 4.09 3.73 -20.24
C PRO A 122 4.67 2.68 -19.29
N LEU A 123 5.53 1.77 -19.77
CA LEU A 123 6.18 0.78 -18.91
C LEU A 123 7.28 1.39 -18.05
N ALA A 124 8.01 2.37 -18.60
CA ALA A 124 8.97 3.13 -17.80
C ALA A 124 8.25 3.92 -16.70
N GLY A 125 7.13 4.56 -17.04
CA GLY A 125 6.25 5.21 -16.06
C GLY A 125 5.77 4.26 -14.95
N LEU A 126 5.30 3.06 -15.32
CA LEU A 126 4.93 2.02 -14.35
C LEU A 126 6.07 1.70 -13.38
N VAL A 127 7.27 1.42 -13.91
CA VAL A 127 8.43 1.07 -13.08
C VAL A 127 8.86 2.22 -12.18
N ILE A 128 8.85 3.46 -12.69
CA ILE A 128 9.11 4.65 -11.87
C ILE A 128 8.14 4.70 -10.68
N GLY A 129 6.85 4.47 -10.90
CA GLY A 129 5.85 4.42 -9.82
C GLY A 129 6.13 3.35 -8.78
N VAL A 130 6.53 2.14 -9.22
CA VAL A 130 6.96 1.05 -8.33
C VAL A 130 8.15 1.49 -7.49
N LEU A 131 9.23 1.95 -8.13
CA LEU A 131 10.48 2.32 -7.47
C LEU A 131 10.31 3.50 -6.50
N VAL A 132 9.58 4.55 -6.90
CA VAL A 132 9.26 5.68 -6.03
C VAL A 132 8.56 5.18 -4.76
N THR A 133 7.59 4.29 -4.91
CA THR A 133 6.87 3.75 -3.76
C THR A 133 7.72 2.81 -2.91
N LEU A 134 8.65 2.06 -3.50
CA LEU A 134 9.60 1.24 -2.74
C LEU A 134 10.58 2.08 -1.92
N LEU A 135 11.02 3.21 -2.46
CA LEU A 135 11.93 4.13 -1.76
C LEU A 135 11.19 4.87 -0.64
N VAL A 136 10.00 5.38 -0.96
CA VAL A 136 9.18 6.17 -0.03
C VAL A 136 8.44 5.27 0.98
N GLN A 137 8.25 3.99 0.67
CA GLN A 137 7.50 3.00 1.47
C GLN A 137 6.03 3.38 1.73
N SER A 138 5.49 4.33 0.97
CA SER A 138 4.12 4.83 1.11
C SER A 138 3.55 5.18 -0.26
N SER A 139 2.52 4.44 -0.68
CA SER A 139 1.81 4.71 -1.92
C SER A 139 0.90 5.92 -1.85
N SER A 140 0.33 6.23 -0.66
CA SER A 140 -0.37 7.49 -0.43
C SER A 140 0.56 8.69 -0.68
N THR A 141 1.78 8.65 -0.12
CA THR A 141 2.79 9.70 -0.36
C THR A 141 3.23 9.74 -1.82
N SER A 142 3.50 8.58 -2.41
CA SER A 142 3.98 8.48 -3.79
C SER A 142 2.94 8.98 -4.79
N SER A 143 1.67 8.63 -4.60
CA SER A 143 0.57 9.14 -5.43
C SER A 143 0.35 10.64 -5.23
N SER A 144 0.45 11.16 -3.99
CA SER A 144 0.39 12.61 -3.75
C SER A 144 1.55 13.36 -4.42
N ILE A 145 2.78 12.81 -4.42
CA ILE A 145 3.91 13.37 -5.18
C ILE A 145 3.57 13.46 -6.67
N VAL A 146 3.03 12.38 -7.26
CA VAL A 146 2.64 12.36 -8.67
C VAL A 146 1.54 13.39 -8.96
N VAL A 147 0.54 13.50 -8.08
CA VAL A 147 -0.52 14.53 -8.19
C VAL A 147 0.08 15.94 -8.13
N SER A 148 1.00 16.21 -7.18
CA SER A 148 1.70 17.50 -7.09
C SER A 148 2.59 17.78 -8.32
N MET A 149 3.19 16.76 -8.93
CA MET A 149 3.94 16.91 -10.18
C MET A 149 3.04 17.23 -11.38
N VAL A 150 1.82 16.68 -11.42
CA VAL A 150 0.80 17.05 -12.43
C VAL A 150 0.29 18.47 -12.17
N SER A 151 0.06 18.83 -10.90
CA SER A 151 -0.35 20.16 -10.47
C SER A 151 0.66 21.26 -10.81
N SER A 152 1.95 20.92 -10.80
CA SER A 152 3.05 21.84 -11.13
C SER A 152 3.36 21.90 -12.63
N GLY A 153 2.62 21.17 -13.46
CA GLY A 153 2.86 21.12 -14.91
C GLY A 153 4.09 20.32 -15.33
N LEU A 154 4.78 19.64 -14.39
CA LEU A 154 5.95 18.83 -14.68
C LEU A 154 5.59 17.49 -15.34
N LEU A 155 4.42 16.94 -15.00
CA LEU A 155 3.91 15.71 -15.60
C LEU A 155 2.55 15.95 -16.25
N GLN A 156 2.39 15.45 -17.47
CA GLN A 156 1.08 15.40 -18.11
C GLN A 156 0.29 14.20 -17.59
N VAL A 157 -1.04 14.31 -17.58
CA VAL A 157 -1.93 13.25 -17.10
C VAL A 157 -1.68 11.89 -17.79
N PRO A 158 -1.53 11.79 -19.13
CA PRO A 158 -1.27 10.51 -19.80
C PRO A 158 0.01 9.82 -19.33
N THR A 159 1.06 10.59 -19.06
CA THR A 159 2.34 10.08 -18.51
C THR A 159 2.23 9.70 -17.04
N ALA A 160 1.36 10.38 -16.28
CA ALA A 160 1.14 10.09 -14.87
C ALA A 160 0.29 8.84 -14.63
N VAL A 161 -0.59 8.44 -15.57
CA VAL A 161 -1.48 7.26 -15.41
C VAL A 161 -0.69 5.97 -15.10
N PRO A 162 0.33 5.58 -15.90
CA PRO A 162 1.10 4.37 -15.60
C PRO A 162 1.91 4.50 -14.29
N ILE A 163 2.39 5.71 -13.95
CA ILE A 163 3.10 5.96 -12.69
C ILE A 163 2.19 5.64 -11.51
N ILE A 164 0.95 6.13 -11.51
CA ILE A 164 -0.05 5.83 -10.47
C ILE A 164 -0.31 4.32 -10.36
N MET A 165 -0.46 3.61 -11.49
CA MET A 165 -0.59 2.14 -11.47
C MET A 165 0.61 1.47 -10.77
N GLY A 166 1.81 1.97 -11.04
CA GLY A 166 3.05 1.50 -10.42
C GLY A 166 3.10 1.77 -8.91
N THR A 167 2.58 2.91 -8.47
CA THR A 167 2.53 3.22 -7.04
C THR A 167 1.68 2.23 -6.25
N ASN A 168 0.64 1.65 -6.86
CA ASN A 168 -0.19 0.65 -6.19
C ASN A 168 0.54 -0.68 -6.02
N ILE A 169 1.30 -1.11 -7.03
CA ILE A 169 2.16 -2.29 -6.94
C ILE A 169 3.18 -2.13 -5.79
N GLY A 170 3.83 -0.97 -5.67
CA GLY A 170 4.89 -0.76 -4.66
C GLY A 170 4.41 -0.89 -3.21
N THR A 171 3.14 -0.59 -2.91
CA THR A 171 2.53 -0.67 -1.55
C THR A 171 2.73 -2.03 -0.87
N SER A 172 2.84 -3.07 -1.67
CA SER A 172 2.87 -4.47 -1.25
C SER A 172 4.14 -4.89 -0.51
N VAL A 173 5.27 -4.22 -0.72
CA VAL A 173 6.55 -4.61 -0.10
C VAL A 173 6.54 -4.46 1.40
N THR A 174 5.96 -3.37 1.92
CA THR A 174 5.90 -3.15 3.37
C THR A 174 5.16 -4.31 4.06
N ASN A 175 4.07 -4.78 3.46
CA ASN A 175 3.25 -5.83 4.03
C ASN A 175 3.94 -7.20 4.01
N THR A 176 4.64 -7.51 2.92
CA THR A 176 5.42 -8.75 2.80
C THR A 176 6.63 -8.77 3.74
N VAL A 177 7.28 -7.63 3.97
CA VAL A 177 8.32 -7.48 5.01
C VAL A 177 7.72 -7.71 6.40
N VAL A 178 6.52 -7.21 6.69
CA VAL A 178 5.86 -7.46 7.98
C VAL A 178 5.51 -8.93 8.16
N ALA A 179 5.09 -9.65 7.12
CA ALA A 179 4.87 -11.09 7.20
C ALA A 179 6.13 -11.86 7.61
N MET A 180 7.33 -11.41 7.20
CA MET A 180 8.62 -12.01 7.59
C MET A 180 8.87 -11.99 9.09
N THR A 181 8.27 -11.06 9.84
CA THR A 181 8.40 -11.01 11.30
C THR A 181 7.80 -12.24 12.01
N GLN A 182 6.95 -13.00 11.32
CA GLN A 182 6.36 -14.24 11.82
C GLN A 182 7.01 -15.50 11.25
N ALA A 183 8.16 -15.39 10.57
CA ALA A 183 8.86 -16.51 9.93
C ALA A 183 9.37 -17.59 10.91
N GLY A 184 9.33 -17.32 12.21
CA GLY A 184 9.72 -18.29 13.25
C GLY A 184 8.75 -19.47 13.41
N ASP A 185 7.48 -19.31 13.05
CA ASP A 185 6.46 -20.37 13.12
C ASP A 185 5.90 -20.65 11.72
N ARG A 186 6.06 -21.88 11.21
CA ARG A 186 5.66 -22.25 9.84
C ARG A 186 4.17 -22.01 9.58
N SER A 187 3.31 -22.32 10.55
CA SER A 187 1.86 -22.19 10.40
C SER A 187 1.43 -20.73 10.35
N LYS A 188 2.00 -19.90 11.23
CA LYS A 188 1.74 -18.45 11.27
C LYS A 188 2.32 -17.75 10.06
N PHE A 189 3.53 -18.13 9.66
CA PHE A 189 4.19 -17.56 8.50
C PHE A 189 3.41 -17.86 7.21
N ARG A 190 2.94 -19.10 7.02
CA ARG A 190 2.10 -19.49 5.88
C ARG A 190 0.89 -18.56 5.72
N ARG A 191 0.14 -18.35 6.80
CA ARG A 191 -1.06 -17.49 6.80
C ARG A 191 -0.71 -16.02 6.65
N ALA A 192 0.30 -15.53 7.38
CA ALA A 192 0.74 -14.15 7.30
C ALA A 192 1.22 -13.79 5.89
N PHE A 193 2.05 -14.64 5.28
CA PHE A 193 2.58 -14.39 3.94
C PHE A 193 1.50 -14.44 2.87
N ALA A 194 0.53 -15.36 2.98
CA ALA A 194 -0.64 -15.37 2.12
C ALA A 194 -1.53 -14.14 2.33
N GLY A 195 -1.75 -13.72 3.59
CA GLY A 195 -2.46 -12.47 3.92
C GLY A 195 -1.77 -11.22 3.38
N ALA A 196 -0.44 -11.22 3.29
CA ALA A 196 0.31 -10.15 2.66
C ALA A 196 0.17 -10.17 1.13
N THR A 197 0.45 -11.32 0.51
CA THR A 197 0.54 -11.47 -0.94
C THR A 197 -0.80 -11.48 -1.66
N VAL A 198 -1.92 -11.71 -0.97
CA VAL A 198 -3.26 -11.58 -1.59
C VAL A 198 -3.50 -10.16 -2.12
N HIS A 199 -2.95 -9.16 -1.43
CA HIS A 199 -2.98 -7.77 -1.88
C HIS A 199 -2.04 -7.58 -3.09
N ASP A 200 -0.85 -8.17 -3.07
CA ASP A 200 0.12 -8.12 -4.18
C ASP A 200 -0.45 -8.69 -5.47
N PHE A 201 -1.04 -9.89 -5.39
CA PHE A 201 -1.62 -10.54 -6.56
C PHE A 201 -2.75 -9.71 -7.16
N PHE A 202 -3.58 -9.07 -6.33
CA PHE A 202 -4.60 -8.16 -6.83
C PHE A 202 -4.01 -6.99 -7.63
N ASN A 203 -2.98 -6.31 -7.09
CA ASN A 203 -2.36 -5.16 -7.76
C ASN A 203 -1.66 -5.59 -9.06
N TRP A 204 -0.86 -6.64 -9.02
CA TRP A 204 -0.17 -7.17 -10.21
C TRP A 204 -1.14 -7.60 -11.29
N LEU A 205 -2.15 -8.41 -10.94
CA LEU A 205 -3.15 -8.88 -11.92
C LEU A 205 -3.98 -7.73 -12.50
N SER A 206 -4.29 -6.71 -11.68
CA SER A 206 -4.99 -5.51 -12.15
C SER A 206 -4.15 -4.72 -13.15
N VAL A 207 -2.85 -4.50 -12.87
CA VAL A 207 -1.96 -3.82 -13.83
C VAL A 207 -1.77 -4.64 -15.11
N LEU A 208 -1.60 -5.96 -15.00
CA LEU A 208 -1.43 -6.84 -16.16
C LEU A 208 -2.60 -6.76 -17.16
N VAL A 209 -3.81 -6.45 -16.68
CA VAL A 209 -4.99 -6.29 -17.54
C VAL A 209 -5.24 -4.82 -17.90
N LEU A 210 -5.20 -3.92 -16.92
CA LEU A 210 -5.61 -2.52 -17.10
C LEU A 210 -4.56 -1.67 -17.79
N LEU A 211 -3.25 -1.97 -17.66
CA LEU A 211 -2.22 -1.19 -18.34
C LEU A 211 -2.23 -1.41 -19.87
N PRO A 212 -2.27 -2.64 -20.41
CA PRO A 212 -2.44 -2.83 -21.85
C PRO A 212 -3.74 -2.23 -22.38
N LEU A 213 -4.83 -2.32 -21.61
CA LEU A 213 -6.11 -1.70 -21.95
C LEU A 213 -6.00 -0.17 -22.01
N GLU A 214 -5.32 0.44 -21.05
CA GLU A 214 -5.06 1.88 -21.02
C GLU A 214 -4.21 2.32 -22.21
N VAL A 215 -3.13 1.59 -22.52
CA VAL A 215 -2.27 1.92 -23.68
C VAL A 215 -3.03 1.77 -24.99
N ALA A 216 -3.92 0.77 -25.11
CA ALA A 216 -4.68 0.54 -26.34
C ALA A 216 -5.86 1.50 -26.54
N THR A 217 -6.52 1.92 -25.45
CA THR A 217 -7.81 2.64 -25.54
C THR A 217 -7.84 3.98 -24.83
N GLY A 218 -6.93 4.25 -23.90
CA GLY A 218 -6.99 5.38 -22.96
C GLY A 218 -8.22 5.32 -22.06
N TYR A 219 -8.67 4.13 -21.67
CA TYR A 219 -9.92 3.92 -20.92
C TYR A 219 -10.02 4.78 -19.66
N LEU A 220 -9.03 4.71 -18.77
CA LEU A 220 -9.02 5.46 -17.51
C LEU A 220 -8.83 6.95 -17.78
N TYR A 221 -7.95 7.33 -18.69
CA TYR A 221 -7.78 8.73 -19.08
C TYR A 221 -9.09 9.35 -19.56
N ARG A 222 -9.76 8.72 -20.54
CA ARG A 222 -11.00 9.22 -21.14
C ARG A 222 -12.17 9.21 -20.16
N LEU A 223 -12.31 8.14 -19.37
CA LEU A 223 -13.37 8.05 -18.36
C LEU A 223 -13.27 9.20 -17.37
N THR A 224 -12.07 9.43 -16.84
CA THR A 224 -11.84 10.47 -15.84
C THR A 224 -11.91 11.87 -16.42
N GLU A 225 -11.45 12.06 -17.65
CA GLU A 225 -11.60 13.33 -18.38
C GLU A 225 -13.07 13.74 -18.50
N VAL A 226 -13.95 12.81 -18.90
CA VAL A 226 -15.39 13.06 -19.03
C VAL A 226 -16.02 13.40 -17.67
N ILE A 227 -15.63 12.68 -16.62
CA ILE A 227 -16.11 12.94 -15.25
C ILE A 227 -15.69 14.33 -14.78
N VAL A 228 -14.42 14.71 -14.96
CA VAL A 228 -13.91 16.01 -14.52
C VAL A 228 -14.56 17.15 -15.30
N ARG A 229 -14.73 17.02 -16.63
CA ARG A 229 -15.43 18.02 -17.45
C ARG A 229 -16.87 18.24 -16.99
N THR A 230 -17.52 17.22 -16.42
CA THR A 230 -18.90 17.32 -15.91
C THR A 230 -18.99 18.14 -14.61
N PHE A 231 -17.92 18.21 -13.81
CA PHE A 231 -17.91 19.01 -12.59
C PHE A 231 -17.92 20.53 -12.84
N ASN A 232 -17.78 20.97 -14.09
CA ASN A 232 -17.81 22.39 -14.52
C ASN A 232 -16.99 23.31 -13.59
N ILE A 233 -15.80 22.83 -13.22
CA ILE A 233 -14.87 23.55 -12.33
C ILE A 233 -14.46 24.83 -13.07
N GLN A 234 -14.86 25.99 -12.54
CA GLN A 234 -14.47 27.28 -13.09
C GLN A 234 -12.95 27.43 -12.91
N THR A 235 -12.19 27.38 -14.01
CA THR A 235 -10.76 27.71 -14.03
C THR A 235 -10.60 29.22 -14.16
N GLY A 236 -9.95 29.86 -13.18
CA GLY A 236 -9.72 31.32 -13.13
C GLY A 236 -9.75 31.87 -11.70
N GLU A 237 -9.63 33.20 -11.51
CA GLU A 237 -9.61 33.91 -10.20
C GLU A 237 -10.74 33.52 -9.22
N ASN A 238 -11.84 32.92 -9.70
CA ASN A 238 -13.00 32.52 -8.91
C ASN A 238 -13.13 30.99 -8.74
N ALA A 239 -12.08 30.21 -8.99
CA ALA A 239 -12.09 28.77 -8.77
C ALA A 239 -12.45 28.44 -7.31
N PRO A 240 -13.24 27.39 -7.03
CA PRO A 240 -13.55 26.99 -5.66
C PRO A 240 -12.28 26.48 -4.98
N VAL A 241 -11.63 27.38 -4.25
CA VAL A 241 -10.45 27.14 -3.43
C VAL A 241 -10.86 26.33 -2.19
N LEU A 242 -11.13 25.03 -2.35
CA LEU A 242 -11.77 24.25 -1.29
C LEU A 242 -10.83 23.93 -0.13
N LEU A 243 -9.53 23.71 -0.41
CA LEU A 243 -8.52 23.46 0.63
C LEU A 243 -7.51 24.59 0.82
N ASN A 244 -7.27 25.46 -0.19
CA ASN A 244 -6.26 26.51 0.02
C ASN A 244 -6.71 27.53 1.08
N VAL A 245 -8.01 27.77 1.28
CA VAL A 245 -8.51 28.56 2.43
C VAL A 245 -7.98 28.04 3.79
N ILE A 246 -7.72 26.73 3.87
CA ILE A 246 -7.19 26.08 5.07
C ILE A 246 -5.66 26.05 5.05
N THR A 247 -5.00 25.84 3.91
CA THR A 247 -3.52 25.74 3.82
C THR A 247 -2.81 27.08 3.67
N ASP A 248 -3.41 28.06 2.98
CA ASP A 248 -2.87 29.38 2.63
C ASP A 248 -2.25 30.11 3.81
N PRO A 249 -2.86 30.17 5.01
CA PRO A 249 -2.26 30.89 6.14
C PRO A 249 -0.85 30.38 6.48
N LEU A 250 -0.61 29.08 6.30
CA LEU A 250 0.69 28.46 6.54
C LEU A 250 1.56 28.49 5.28
N THR A 251 1.01 28.14 4.11
CA THR A 251 1.78 28.06 2.87
C THR A 251 2.28 29.43 2.44
N HIS A 252 1.42 30.46 2.40
CA HIS A 252 1.82 31.82 2.03
C HIS A 252 2.76 32.46 3.05
N SER A 253 2.77 32.00 4.31
CA SER A 253 3.79 32.43 5.26
C SER A 253 5.18 31.86 4.92
N ILE A 254 5.25 30.76 4.18
CA ILE A 254 6.50 30.08 3.80
C ILE A 254 6.94 30.53 2.41
N ILE A 255 6.08 30.38 1.40
CA ILE A 255 6.38 30.67 0.00
C ILE A 255 5.12 31.13 -0.74
N GLU A 256 5.26 32.09 -1.64
CA GLU A 256 4.22 32.54 -2.55
C GLU A 256 4.83 32.64 -3.96
N LEU A 257 4.15 32.08 -4.95
CA LEU A 257 4.61 32.05 -6.34
C LEU A 257 3.84 33.06 -7.19
N ASP A 258 4.50 33.62 -8.20
CA ASP A 258 3.90 34.60 -9.10
C ASP A 258 3.17 33.89 -10.25
N GLU A 259 1.84 33.78 -10.13
CA GLU A 259 0.95 33.15 -11.11
C GLU A 259 1.10 33.77 -12.52
N SER A 260 1.37 35.08 -12.61
CA SER A 260 1.52 35.76 -13.90
C SER A 260 2.78 35.31 -14.65
N VAL A 261 3.87 35.03 -13.91
CA VAL A 261 5.11 34.51 -14.47
C VAL A 261 4.95 33.05 -14.88
N ILE A 262 4.23 32.25 -14.08
CA ILE A 262 3.93 30.85 -14.41
C ILE A 262 3.10 30.76 -15.70
N SER A 263 2.04 31.56 -15.80
CA SER A 263 1.18 31.63 -16.99
C SER A 263 1.94 32.17 -18.22
N GLY A 264 2.80 33.17 -18.03
CA GLY A 264 3.69 33.68 -19.08
C GLY A 264 4.66 32.62 -19.61
N ILE A 265 5.25 31.80 -18.73
CA ILE A 265 6.13 30.69 -19.14
C ILE A 265 5.32 29.62 -19.91
N ALA A 266 4.12 29.28 -19.44
CA ALA A 266 3.25 28.29 -20.09
C ALA A 266 2.78 28.74 -21.48
N THR A 267 2.58 30.05 -21.69
CA THR A 267 2.19 30.65 -22.98
C THR A 267 3.38 30.93 -23.90
N GLY A 268 4.62 30.69 -23.44
CA GLY A 268 5.84 30.85 -24.23
C GLY A 268 6.37 32.29 -24.30
N ASP A 269 5.97 33.17 -23.38
CA ASP A 269 6.47 34.55 -23.31
C ASP A 269 7.98 34.56 -22.96
N PRO A 270 8.85 35.09 -23.84
CA PRO A 270 10.29 35.17 -23.59
C PRO A 270 10.66 36.06 -22.40
N GLU A 271 9.83 37.05 -22.03
CA GLU A 271 10.11 37.91 -20.87
C GLU A 271 9.85 37.21 -19.53
N ALA A 272 8.89 36.27 -19.50
CA ALA A 272 8.54 35.51 -18.31
C ALA A 272 9.66 34.53 -17.90
N LYS A 273 10.43 33.98 -18.86
CA LYS A 273 11.54 33.04 -18.58
C LYS A 273 12.65 33.64 -17.70
N ASN A 274 12.86 34.95 -17.80
CA ASN A 274 13.92 35.66 -17.06
C ASN A 274 13.47 36.23 -15.71
N LYS A 275 12.16 36.23 -15.41
CA LYS A 275 11.61 36.69 -14.12
C LYS A 275 11.72 35.60 -13.05
N SER A 276 11.79 35.99 -11.77
CA SER A 276 11.73 35.02 -10.67
C SER A 276 10.31 34.47 -10.54
N LEU A 277 10.20 33.18 -10.23
CA LEU A 277 8.92 32.53 -9.91
C LEU A 277 8.42 32.90 -8.50
N ILE A 278 9.29 33.41 -7.63
CA ILE A 278 8.95 33.78 -6.25
C ILE A 278 8.34 35.17 -6.25
N ARG A 279 7.11 35.30 -5.73
CA ARG A 279 6.39 36.56 -5.70
C ARG A 279 6.98 37.49 -4.63
N THR A 280 7.77 38.47 -5.04
CA THR A 280 8.41 39.40 -4.08
C THR A 280 7.47 40.54 -3.68
N TRP A 281 6.57 40.97 -4.56
CA TRP A 281 5.72 42.15 -4.40
C TRP A 281 4.24 41.77 -4.48
N CYS A 282 3.49 42.07 -3.42
CA CYS A 282 2.08 41.68 -3.28
C CYS A 282 1.11 42.78 -3.72
N SER A 283 1.58 44.02 -3.80
CA SER A 283 0.80 45.14 -4.31
C SER A 283 1.65 45.93 -5.31
N THR A 284 1.19 45.94 -6.56
CA THR A 284 1.74 46.72 -7.66
C THR A 284 0.67 47.69 -8.16
N SER A 285 1.04 48.91 -8.51
CA SER A 285 0.15 49.89 -9.13
C SER A 285 0.61 50.15 -10.55
N THR A 286 -0.24 49.83 -11.52
CA THR A 286 -0.03 50.10 -12.94
C THR A 286 -0.45 51.52 -13.25
N ASN A 287 0.51 52.42 -13.40
CA ASN A 287 0.24 53.77 -13.89
C ASN A 287 0.33 53.77 -15.42
N THR A 288 -0.81 53.96 -16.09
CA THR A 288 -0.85 54.00 -17.56
C THR A 288 -0.77 55.44 -18.04
N THR A 289 0.35 55.79 -18.68
CA THR A 289 0.57 57.13 -19.23
C THR A 289 0.57 57.09 -20.76
N LEU A 290 -0.06 58.08 -21.39
CA LEU A 290 -0.02 58.27 -22.84
C LEU A 290 1.34 58.86 -23.20
N GLN A 291 2.18 58.08 -23.88
CA GLN A 291 3.49 58.53 -24.35
C GLN A 291 3.55 58.47 -25.88
N ASN A 292 4.28 59.43 -26.48
CA ASN A 292 4.59 59.41 -27.90
C ASN A 292 5.69 58.37 -28.14
N VAL A 293 5.32 57.22 -28.68
CA VAL A 293 6.27 56.15 -29.03
C VAL A 293 6.66 56.31 -30.50
N THR A 294 7.96 56.36 -30.76
CA THR A 294 8.50 56.45 -32.13
C THR A 294 8.37 55.10 -32.83
N VAL A 295 7.79 55.10 -34.03
CA VAL A 295 7.58 53.87 -34.81
C VAL A 295 8.84 53.61 -35.65
N VAL A 296 9.57 52.56 -35.30
CA VAL A 296 10.71 52.06 -36.09
C VAL A 296 10.14 51.45 -37.38
N ASN A 297 10.61 51.88 -38.56
CA ASN A 297 10.06 51.65 -39.92
C ASN A 297 8.86 52.53 -40.35
N CYS A 298 8.97 53.84 -40.20
CA CYS A 298 7.98 54.77 -40.73
C CYS A 298 8.51 55.50 -41.98
N THR A 299 7.78 55.41 -43.11
CA THR A 299 8.17 55.98 -44.41
C THR A 299 7.58 57.37 -44.69
N SER A 300 6.68 57.87 -43.83
CA SER A 300 6.06 59.19 -43.96
C SER A 300 5.88 59.87 -42.59
N ALA A 301 6.38 61.09 -42.45
CA ALA A 301 6.28 61.87 -41.21
C ALA A 301 4.83 62.34 -40.92
N PRO A 302 4.38 62.37 -39.65
CA PRO A 302 5.12 62.19 -38.41
C PRO A 302 5.25 60.73 -37.96
N CYS A 303 6.47 60.30 -37.61
CA CYS A 303 6.80 58.91 -37.24
C CYS A 303 6.61 58.60 -35.74
N TRP A 304 5.51 59.06 -35.16
CA TRP A 304 5.18 58.80 -33.75
C TRP A 304 3.70 58.50 -33.59
N GLU A 305 3.39 57.53 -32.74
CA GLU A 305 2.03 57.17 -32.35
C GLU A 305 1.88 57.34 -30.84
N LEU A 306 0.73 57.88 -30.39
CA LEU A 306 0.39 57.82 -28.96
C LEU A 306 0.09 56.37 -28.60
N LYS A 307 0.90 55.80 -27.71
CA LYS A 307 0.63 54.50 -27.11
C LYS A 307 0.46 54.65 -25.59
N ASN A 308 -0.45 53.85 -25.05
CA ASN A 308 -0.60 53.68 -23.62
C ASN A 308 0.60 52.88 -23.11
N VAL A 309 1.51 53.53 -22.39
CA VAL A 309 2.64 52.89 -21.73
C VAL A 309 2.27 52.71 -20.27
N SER A 310 2.10 51.45 -19.86
CA SER A 310 1.83 51.08 -18.47
C SER A 310 3.14 50.82 -17.72
N GLU A 311 3.45 51.63 -16.71
CA GLU A 311 4.54 51.40 -15.78
C GLU A 311 4.01 50.80 -14.47
N THR A 312 4.56 49.66 -14.06
CA THR A 312 4.24 48.99 -12.79
C THR A 312 5.11 49.51 -11.65
N ILE A 313 4.52 50.16 -10.66
CA ILE A 313 5.19 50.63 -9.44
C ILE A 313 4.99 49.60 -8.33
N ASN A 314 6.08 49.18 -7.69
CA ASN A 314 6.07 48.22 -6.58
C ASN A 314 5.81 48.94 -5.25
N ILE A 315 4.76 48.53 -4.51
CA ILE A 315 4.33 49.22 -3.28
C ILE A 315 4.80 48.48 -2.03
N HIS A 316 4.37 47.23 -1.84
CA HIS A 316 4.63 46.47 -0.62
C HIS A 316 5.13 45.06 -0.93
N LYS A 317 6.17 44.63 -0.20
CA LYS A 317 6.73 43.28 -0.29
C LYS A 317 5.80 42.24 0.34
N CYS A 318 5.82 41.01 -0.16
CA CYS A 318 5.04 39.93 0.45
C CYS A 318 5.60 39.50 1.82
N HIS A 319 4.80 38.83 2.65
CA HIS A 319 5.20 38.41 4.01
C HIS A 319 5.46 36.89 4.07
N HIS A 320 6.48 36.42 3.34
CA HIS A 320 6.91 35.02 3.34
C HIS A 320 8.42 34.90 3.63
N ILE A 321 8.85 33.75 4.14
CA ILE A 321 10.24 33.49 4.62
C ILE A 321 11.29 33.85 3.56
N PHE A 322 11.01 33.57 2.29
CA PHE A 322 11.95 33.77 1.19
C PHE A 322 11.93 35.15 0.53
N VAL A 323 11.13 36.12 1.02
CA VAL A 323 10.97 37.43 0.33
C VAL A 323 12.26 38.27 0.27
N ASN A 324 13.15 38.08 1.26
CA ASN A 324 14.45 38.76 1.32
C ASN A 324 15.62 37.78 1.12
N ALA A 325 15.34 36.54 0.70
CA ALA A 325 16.37 35.56 0.44
C ALA A 325 17.02 35.87 -0.91
N ASN A 326 18.32 36.13 -0.92
CA ASN A 326 19.10 36.30 -2.15
C ASN A 326 19.56 34.92 -2.68
N LEU A 327 18.60 34.01 -2.89
CA LEU A 327 18.83 32.66 -3.39
C LEU A 327 18.14 32.49 -4.75
N PRO A 328 18.71 31.72 -5.69
CA PRO A 328 18.04 31.42 -6.94
C PRO A 328 16.81 30.54 -6.70
N ASP A 329 15.77 30.69 -7.54
CA ASP A 329 14.49 29.97 -7.46
C ASP A 329 14.68 28.46 -7.27
N ILE A 330 15.62 27.86 -8.02
CA ILE A 330 15.91 26.42 -7.93
C ILE A 330 16.49 26.00 -6.57
N ALA A 331 17.31 26.84 -5.93
CA ALA A 331 17.87 26.53 -4.62
C ALA A 331 16.79 26.61 -3.54
N VAL A 332 15.91 27.63 -3.60
CA VAL A 332 14.74 27.72 -2.73
C VAL A 332 13.83 26.52 -2.94
N GLY A 333 13.57 26.16 -4.20
CA GLY A 333 12.79 24.98 -4.58
C GLY A 333 13.37 23.68 -4.00
N LEU A 334 14.69 23.45 -4.11
CA LEU A 334 15.34 22.25 -3.56
C LEU A 334 15.28 22.19 -2.03
N ILE A 335 15.44 23.33 -1.35
CA ILE A 335 15.31 23.42 0.11
C ILE A 335 13.87 23.09 0.54
N LEU A 336 12.88 23.71 -0.11
CA LEU A 336 11.46 23.48 0.16
C LEU A 336 11.06 22.04 -0.15
N LEU A 337 11.60 21.44 -1.23
CA LEU A 337 11.35 20.06 -1.62
C LEU A 337 11.88 19.09 -0.56
N ALA A 338 13.11 19.28 -0.08
CA ALA A 338 13.69 18.45 0.98
C ALA A 338 12.91 18.59 2.30
N LEU A 339 12.57 19.82 2.70
CA LEU A 339 11.84 20.09 3.93
C LEU A 339 10.41 19.54 3.89
N SER A 340 9.68 19.79 2.80
CA SER A 340 8.31 19.29 2.63
C SER A 340 8.28 17.76 2.59
N LEU A 341 9.20 17.10 1.88
CA LEU A 341 9.30 15.64 1.88
C LEU A 341 9.61 15.08 3.27
N PHE A 342 10.50 15.73 4.03
CA PHE A 342 10.80 15.34 5.41
C PHE A 342 9.56 15.47 6.31
N VAL A 343 8.88 16.62 6.28
CA VAL A 343 7.66 16.87 7.07
C VAL A 343 6.57 15.88 6.68
N LEU A 344 6.37 15.63 5.37
CA LEU A 344 5.41 14.67 4.84
C LEU A 344 5.69 13.26 5.38
N CYS A 345 6.92 12.76 5.24
CA CYS A 345 7.32 11.44 5.73
C CYS A 345 7.19 11.33 7.25
N ALA A 346 7.63 12.35 8.00
CA ALA A 346 7.53 12.37 9.46
C ALA A 346 6.06 12.38 9.93
N CYS A 347 5.22 13.21 9.30
CA CYS A 347 3.78 13.25 9.58
C CYS A 347 3.15 11.89 9.32
N LEU A 348 3.45 11.25 8.19
CA LEU A 348 2.94 9.92 7.89
C LEU A 348 3.37 8.89 8.94
N ILE A 349 4.66 8.82 9.30
CA ILE A 349 5.16 7.89 10.33
C ILE A 349 4.45 8.12 11.68
N CYS A 350 4.23 9.38 12.06
CA CYS A 350 3.50 9.73 13.28
C CYS A 350 2.04 9.30 13.20
N ILE A 351 1.36 9.56 12.08
CA ILE A 351 -0.01 9.12 11.77
C ILE A 351 -0.07 7.59 11.90
N VAL A 352 0.82 6.86 11.23
CA VAL A 352 0.96 5.39 11.31
C VAL A 352 1.03 4.91 12.76
N LYS A 353 1.96 5.46 13.55
CA LYS A 353 2.18 5.03 14.94
C LYS A 353 0.97 5.33 15.82
N LEU A 354 0.38 6.51 15.65
CA LEU A 354 -0.79 6.95 16.38
C LEU A 354 -1.99 6.03 16.11
N LEU A 355 -2.22 5.71 14.85
CA LEU A 355 -3.31 4.83 14.41
C LEU A 355 -3.06 3.38 14.81
N ASN A 356 -1.84 2.86 14.71
CA ASN A 356 -1.51 1.53 15.23
C ASN A 356 -1.76 1.45 16.75
N SER A 357 -1.56 2.54 17.48
CA SER A 357 -1.94 2.65 18.90
C SER A 357 -3.45 2.75 19.13
N MET A 358 -4.25 3.16 18.13
CA MET A 358 -5.72 3.19 18.18
C MET A 358 -6.35 1.86 17.75
N LEU A 359 -5.73 1.16 16.80
CA LEU A 359 -6.21 -0.13 16.27
C LEU A 359 -5.98 -1.30 17.25
N LYS A 360 -5.12 -1.13 18.25
CA LYS A 360 -4.91 -2.13 19.32
C LYS A 360 -5.99 -2.00 20.41
N GLY A 361 -6.51 -3.13 20.88
CA GLY A 361 -7.47 -3.18 21.99
C GLY A 361 -8.94 -3.28 21.53
N GLN A 362 -9.83 -2.45 22.10
CA GLN A 362 -11.28 -2.56 21.84
C GLN A 362 -11.68 -2.31 20.39
N VAL A 363 -10.95 -1.47 19.65
CA VAL A 363 -11.22 -1.24 18.23
C VAL A 363 -10.96 -2.51 17.42
N ALA A 364 -9.85 -3.24 17.69
CA ALA A 364 -9.61 -4.56 17.10
C ALA A 364 -10.71 -5.58 17.47
N ALA A 365 -11.23 -5.54 18.70
CA ALA A 365 -12.33 -6.42 19.13
C ALA A 365 -13.66 -6.09 18.44
N VAL A 366 -13.95 -4.81 18.23
CA VAL A 366 -15.13 -4.35 17.47
C VAL A 366 -14.99 -4.70 16.00
N ILE A 367 -13.80 -4.49 15.42
CA ILE A 367 -13.42 -4.92 14.07
C ILE A 367 -13.63 -6.44 13.95
N LYS A 368 -13.13 -7.25 14.88
CA LYS A 368 -13.34 -8.71 14.92
C LYS A 368 -14.83 -9.06 14.95
N LYS A 369 -15.61 -8.39 15.80
CA LYS A 369 -17.05 -8.64 15.92
C LYS A 369 -17.79 -8.28 14.64
N ILE A 370 -17.51 -7.13 14.03
CA ILE A 370 -18.18 -6.66 12.81
C ILE A 370 -17.76 -7.50 11.59
N ILE A 371 -16.48 -7.86 11.49
CA ILE A 371 -15.90 -8.55 10.32
C ILE A 371 -16.23 -10.04 10.32
N ASN A 372 -16.31 -10.68 11.49
CA ASN A 372 -16.71 -12.07 11.61
C ASN A 372 -18.22 -12.23 11.84
N THR A 373 -19.01 -11.16 11.67
CA THR A 373 -20.48 -11.29 11.61
C THR A 373 -20.85 -11.80 10.22
N ASP A 374 -21.14 -13.09 10.13
CA ASP A 374 -21.71 -13.68 8.92
C ASP A 374 -23.21 -13.36 8.86
N PHE A 375 -23.65 -12.71 7.79
CA PHE A 375 -25.07 -12.55 7.52
C PHE A 375 -25.66 -13.88 7.03
N PRO A 376 -26.80 -14.32 7.58
CA PRO A 376 -27.46 -15.54 7.13
C PRO A 376 -27.93 -15.41 5.68
N PHE A 377 -28.14 -16.56 5.03
CA PHE A 377 -28.73 -16.64 3.70
C PHE A 377 -30.06 -15.87 3.65
N PRO A 378 -30.34 -15.03 2.63
CA PRO A 378 -29.64 -14.89 1.34
C PRO A 378 -28.54 -13.80 1.25
N LEU A 379 -28.26 -13.08 2.34
CA LEU A 379 -27.39 -11.88 2.32
C LEU A 379 -25.89 -12.18 2.55
N GLY A 380 -25.45 -13.43 2.41
CA GLY A 380 -24.06 -13.81 2.65
C GLY A 380 -23.03 -13.04 1.80
N PHE A 381 -23.41 -12.64 0.58
CA PHE A 381 -22.56 -11.83 -0.31
C PHE A 381 -22.27 -10.43 0.24
N VAL A 382 -23.16 -9.87 1.07
CA VAL A 382 -23.04 -8.53 1.67
C VAL A 382 -21.86 -8.46 2.63
N THR A 383 -21.52 -9.57 3.30
CA THR A 383 -20.40 -9.62 4.26
C THR A 383 -19.08 -9.18 3.63
N GLY A 384 -18.84 -9.56 2.38
CA GLY A 384 -17.65 -9.21 1.63
C GLY A 384 -17.58 -7.73 1.26
N TYR A 385 -18.69 -7.17 0.79
CA TYR A 385 -18.78 -5.74 0.44
C TYR A 385 -18.74 -4.84 1.69
N LEU A 386 -19.30 -5.30 2.81
CA LEU A 386 -19.15 -4.62 4.10
C LEU A 386 -17.68 -4.58 4.52
N ALA A 387 -16.94 -5.67 4.34
CA ALA A 387 -15.50 -5.69 4.59
C ALA A 387 -14.73 -4.72 3.66
N ILE A 388 -15.10 -4.60 2.39
CA ILE A 388 -14.54 -3.56 1.49
C ILE A 388 -14.82 -2.15 2.05
N MET A 389 -16.05 -1.86 2.44
CA MET A 389 -16.40 -0.56 3.02
C MET A 389 -15.62 -0.27 4.31
N VAL A 390 -15.48 -1.26 5.20
CA VAL A 390 -14.69 -1.14 6.43
C VAL A 390 -13.23 -0.88 6.07
N GLY A 391 -12.64 -1.62 5.14
CA GLY A 391 -11.26 -1.40 4.69
C GLY A 391 -11.04 0.00 4.11
N ALA A 392 -11.99 0.49 3.30
CA ALA A 392 -11.95 1.83 2.72
C ALA A 392 -12.07 2.92 3.77
N ALA A 393 -13.05 2.82 4.67
CA ALA A 393 -13.25 3.78 5.74
C ALA A 393 -12.06 3.81 6.72
N MET A 394 -11.58 2.64 7.12
CA MET A 394 -10.42 2.54 7.99
C MET A 394 -9.18 3.14 7.33
N THR A 395 -8.97 2.89 6.04
CA THR A 395 -7.81 3.45 5.34
C THR A 395 -7.96 4.92 5.04
N PHE A 396 -9.17 5.43 4.82
CA PHE A 396 -9.43 6.87 4.75
C PHE A 396 -9.08 7.57 6.08
N ILE A 397 -9.50 7.01 7.20
CA ILE A 397 -9.16 7.52 8.54
C ILE A 397 -7.66 7.39 8.78
N VAL A 398 -7.08 6.26 8.37
CA VAL A 398 -5.66 5.95 8.60
C VAL A 398 -4.73 6.69 7.64
N GLN A 399 -5.24 7.13 6.49
CA GLN A 399 -4.52 7.71 5.36
C GLN A 399 -3.39 6.84 4.77
N SER A 400 -3.26 5.59 5.22
CA SER A 400 -2.18 4.70 4.81
C SER A 400 -2.67 3.27 4.66
N SER A 401 -2.75 2.81 3.41
CA SER A 401 -3.11 1.43 3.09
C SER A 401 -2.05 0.44 3.57
N SER A 402 -0.76 0.77 3.43
CA SER A 402 0.34 -0.10 3.85
C SER A 402 0.31 -0.37 5.35
N VAL A 403 -0.06 0.62 6.18
CA VAL A 403 -0.23 0.45 7.63
C VAL A 403 -1.40 -0.44 7.95
N PHE A 404 -2.55 -0.17 7.33
CA PHE A 404 -3.76 -0.94 7.57
C PHE A 404 -3.55 -2.40 7.16
N THR A 405 -3.00 -2.66 5.98
CA THR A 405 -2.73 -4.03 5.51
C THR A 405 -1.64 -4.70 6.33
N SER A 406 -0.60 -3.97 6.74
CA SER A 406 0.46 -4.48 7.62
C SER A 406 -0.04 -4.78 9.05
N ALA A 407 -1.10 -4.12 9.52
CA ALA A 407 -1.73 -4.44 10.79
C ALA A 407 -2.60 -5.71 10.68
N ILE A 408 -3.24 -5.93 9.54
CA ILE A 408 -4.04 -7.13 9.27
C ILE A 408 -3.17 -8.38 9.11
N THR A 409 -2.02 -8.28 8.45
CA THR A 409 -1.16 -9.44 8.17
C THR A 409 -0.74 -10.25 9.40
N PRO A 410 -0.31 -9.63 10.53
CA PRO A 410 -0.15 -10.32 11.80
C PRO A 410 -1.39 -11.05 12.28
N LEU A 411 -2.56 -10.42 12.18
CA LEU A 411 -3.84 -11.00 12.58
C LEU A 411 -4.23 -12.21 11.73
N VAL A 412 -3.90 -12.20 10.43
CA VAL A 412 -4.06 -13.36 9.55
C VAL A 412 -3.06 -14.46 9.94
N GLY A 413 -1.81 -14.10 10.23
CA GLY A 413 -0.78 -15.04 10.70
C GLY A 413 -1.19 -15.81 11.95
N ILE A 414 -1.65 -15.12 12.98
CA ILE A 414 -2.15 -15.75 14.21
C ILE A 414 -3.54 -16.39 14.05
N GLY A 415 -4.20 -16.23 12.90
CA GLY A 415 -5.50 -16.83 12.60
C GLY A 415 -6.69 -16.15 13.30
N VAL A 416 -6.60 -14.84 13.57
CA VAL A 416 -7.75 -14.02 14.00
C VAL A 416 -8.67 -13.70 12.82
N ILE A 417 -8.09 -13.53 11.64
CA ILE A 417 -8.78 -13.14 10.40
C ILE A 417 -8.42 -14.17 9.33
N SER A 418 -9.42 -14.76 8.67
CA SER A 418 -9.18 -15.65 7.52
C SER A 418 -8.73 -14.85 6.29
N ILE A 419 -8.05 -15.48 5.35
CA ILE A 419 -7.59 -14.80 4.12
C ILE A 419 -8.77 -14.33 3.26
N GLU A 420 -9.87 -15.08 3.30
CA GLU A 420 -11.13 -14.76 2.61
C GLU A 420 -11.75 -13.46 3.15
N ARG A 421 -11.51 -13.12 4.41
CA ARG A 421 -11.92 -11.87 5.04
C ARG A 421 -10.87 -10.77 4.89
N ALA A 422 -9.59 -11.12 4.94
CA ALA A 422 -8.48 -10.19 4.71
C ALA A 422 -8.49 -9.61 3.29
N TYR A 423 -8.79 -10.43 2.28
CA TYR A 423 -8.82 -10.01 0.88
C TYR A 423 -9.75 -8.80 0.63
N PRO A 424 -11.07 -8.86 0.89
CA PRO A 424 -11.95 -7.70 0.72
C PRO A 424 -11.56 -6.49 1.59
N LEU A 425 -11.00 -6.69 2.79
CA LEU A 425 -10.47 -5.58 3.60
C LEU A 425 -9.32 -4.87 2.89
N SER A 426 -8.40 -5.63 2.29
CA SER A 426 -7.28 -5.09 1.50
C SER A 426 -7.78 -4.38 0.23
N LEU A 427 -8.81 -4.89 -0.44
CA LEU A 427 -9.43 -4.20 -1.58
C LEU A 427 -10.04 -2.86 -1.16
N GLY A 428 -10.75 -2.84 -0.03
CA GLY A 428 -11.23 -1.61 0.58
C GLY A 428 -10.11 -0.63 0.86
N SER A 429 -9.00 -1.11 1.41
CA SER A 429 -7.81 -0.30 1.69
C SER A 429 -7.32 0.48 0.48
N ASN A 430 -7.30 -0.17 -0.69
CA ASN A 430 -6.87 0.49 -1.94
C ASN A 430 -7.83 1.60 -2.38
N ILE A 431 -9.14 1.41 -2.19
CA ILE A 431 -10.11 2.50 -2.38
C ILE A 431 -9.82 3.62 -1.39
N GLY A 432 -9.61 3.32 -0.11
CA GLY A 432 -9.38 4.32 0.93
C GLY A 432 -8.17 5.21 0.65
N THR A 433 -7.04 4.64 0.20
CA THR A 433 -5.81 5.39 -0.14
C THR A 433 -6.01 6.37 -1.28
N THR A 434 -6.96 6.13 -2.19
CA THR A 434 -7.24 7.08 -3.29
C THR A 434 -7.77 8.41 -2.78
N THR A 435 -8.35 8.44 -1.57
CA THR A 435 -8.77 9.68 -0.92
C THR A 435 -7.59 10.62 -0.66
N THR A 436 -6.40 10.09 -0.37
CA THR A 436 -5.21 10.93 -0.18
C THR A 436 -4.83 11.64 -1.48
N ALA A 437 -4.92 10.96 -2.62
CA ALA A 437 -4.69 11.57 -3.93
C ALA A 437 -5.75 12.62 -4.25
N ILE A 438 -7.02 12.38 -3.88
CA ILE A 438 -8.10 13.36 -4.04
C ILE A 438 -7.84 14.60 -3.16
N LEU A 439 -7.41 14.42 -1.90
CA LEU A 439 -7.06 15.55 -1.02
C LEU A 439 -5.86 16.33 -1.57
N ALA A 440 -4.85 15.64 -2.11
CA ALA A 440 -3.72 16.28 -2.78
C ALA A 440 -4.15 17.09 -4.00
N ALA A 441 -5.09 16.55 -4.79
CA ALA A 441 -5.64 17.24 -5.94
C ALA A 441 -6.44 18.48 -5.54
N LEU A 442 -7.27 18.37 -4.50
CA LEU A 442 -8.08 19.49 -3.98
C LEU A 442 -7.24 20.61 -3.34
N ALA A 443 -5.99 20.32 -2.97
CA ALA A 443 -5.02 21.30 -2.51
C ALA A 443 -4.20 21.92 -3.66
N SER A 444 -4.50 21.58 -4.92
CA SER A 444 -3.82 22.17 -6.08
C SER A 444 -4.42 23.53 -6.45
N PRO A 445 -3.61 24.45 -7.02
CA PRO A 445 -4.10 25.73 -7.53
C PRO A 445 -5.25 25.57 -8.53
N GLY A 446 -6.15 26.57 -8.58
CA GLY A 446 -7.37 26.51 -9.39
C GLY A 446 -7.14 26.28 -10.89
N GLU A 447 -6.01 26.76 -11.44
CA GLU A 447 -5.65 26.56 -12.84
C GLU A 447 -5.30 25.10 -13.18
N THR A 448 -4.66 24.38 -12.25
CA THR A 448 -4.16 23.02 -12.47
C THR A 448 -5.00 21.94 -11.76
N LEU A 449 -5.97 22.36 -10.95
CA LEU A 449 -6.93 21.50 -10.22
C LEU A 449 -7.60 20.45 -11.12
N THR A 450 -7.99 20.82 -12.34
CA THR A 450 -8.62 19.90 -13.31
C THR A 450 -7.73 18.70 -13.61
N ASN A 451 -6.44 18.94 -13.90
CA ASN A 451 -5.48 17.89 -14.25
C ASN A 451 -5.12 17.04 -13.03
N SER A 452 -4.89 17.70 -11.88
CA SER A 452 -4.63 17.04 -10.60
C SER A 452 -5.78 16.15 -10.13
N LEU A 453 -7.02 16.63 -10.29
CA LEU A 453 -8.22 15.86 -9.93
C LEU A 453 -8.42 14.70 -10.89
N GLN A 454 -8.15 14.88 -12.18
CA GLN A 454 -8.22 13.79 -13.15
C GLN A 454 -7.30 12.64 -12.76
N ILE A 455 -6.03 12.91 -12.43
CA ILE A 455 -5.09 11.86 -12.03
C ILE A 455 -5.47 11.20 -10.69
N ALA A 456 -6.04 11.95 -9.74
CA ALA A 456 -6.58 11.38 -8.51
C ALA A 456 -7.78 10.45 -8.77
N LEU A 457 -8.64 10.80 -9.73
CA LEU A 457 -9.74 9.94 -10.16
C LEU A 457 -9.25 8.72 -10.95
N VAL A 458 -8.19 8.84 -11.74
CA VAL A 458 -7.54 7.69 -12.40
C VAL A 458 -7.12 6.67 -11.35
N HIS A 459 -6.52 7.14 -10.25
CA HIS A 459 -6.17 6.26 -9.13
C HIS A 459 -7.40 5.54 -8.54
N LEU A 460 -8.49 6.27 -8.30
CA LEU A 460 -9.74 5.69 -7.79
C LEU A 460 -10.31 4.64 -8.76
N PHE A 461 -10.49 5.00 -10.03
CA PHE A 461 -11.10 4.13 -11.03
C PHE A 461 -10.23 2.94 -11.42
N PHE A 462 -8.90 3.05 -11.34
CA PHE A 462 -8.01 1.90 -11.45
C PHE A 462 -8.33 0.84 -10.39
N ASN A 463 -8.42 1.24 -9.12
CA ASN A 463 -8.72 0.33 -8.02
C ASN A 463 -10.16 -0.23 -8.09
N VAL A 464 -11.14 0.62 -8.40
CA VAL A 464 -12.53 0.18 -8.58
C VAL A 464 -12.65 -0.81 -9.74
N SER A 465 -12.00 -0.54 -10.88
CA SER A 465 -12.00 -1.46 -12.03
C SER A 465 -11.34 -2.78 -11.68
N GLY A 466 -10.23 -2.78 -10.93
CA GLY A 466 -9.60 -3.99 -10.42
C GLY A 466 -10.56 -4.82 -9.54
N ILE A 467 -11.31 -4.18 -8.64
CA ILE A 467 -12.29 -4.87 -7.79
C ILE A 467 -13.41 -5.49 -8.62
N VAL A 468 -13.90 -4.77 -9.64
CA VAL A 468 -14.89 -5.29 -10.58
C VAL A 468 -14.37 -6.54 -11.29
N LEU A 469 -13.10 -6.54 -11.72
CA LEU A 469 -12.48 -7.67 -12.42
C LEU A 469 -12.25 -8.89 -11.51
N TRP A 470 -11.69 -8.68 -10.31
CA TRP A 470 -11.13 -9.77 -9.49
C TRP A 470 -11.93 -10.14 -8.23
N TYR A 471 -13.00 -9.41 -7.92
CA TYR A 471 -13.79 -9.66 -6.70
C TYR A 471 -15.27 -9.96 -6.93
N VAL A 472 -15.91 -9.21 -7.83
CA VAL A 472 -17.37 -9.27 -8.05
C VAL A 472 -17.81 -10.66 -8.48
N LEU A 473 -17.07 -11.28 -9.41
CA LEU A 473 -17.33 -12.65 -9.86
C LEU A 473 -16.61 -13.66 -8.95
N PRO A 474 -17.32 -14.58 -8.27
CA PRO A 474 -16.70 -15.51 -7.31
C PRO A 474 -15.58 -16.37 -7.89
N PHE A 475 -15.70 -16.79 -9.15
CA PHE A 475 -14.67 -17.60 -9.82
C PHE A 475 -13.43 -16.80 -10.23
N MET A 476 -13.51 -15.46 -10.30
CA MET A 476 -12.40 -14.56 -10.61
C MET A 476 -11.56 -14.20 -9.39
N ARG A 477 -11.86 -14.74 -8.20
CA ARG A 477 -11.10 -14.51 -6.96
C ARG A 477 -9.76 -15.28 -6.92
N VAL A 478 -9.08 -15.29 -8.06
CA VAL A 478 -7.76 -15.88 -8.31
C VAL A 478 -6.69 -15.38 -7.33
N PRO A 479 -6.66 -14.11 -6.88
CA PRO A 479 -5.67 -13.64 -5.90
C PRO A 479 -5.63 -14.48 -4.62
N ILE A 480 -6.77 -14.96 -4.11
CA ILE A 480 -6.83 -15.80 -2.91
C ILE A 480 -6.11 -17.13 -3.15
N MET A 481 -6.35 -17.75 -4.31
CA MET A 481 -5.75 -19.05 -4.65
C MET A 481 -4.23 -18.93 -4.80
N LEU A 482 -3.76 -17.89 -5.51
CA LEU A 482 -2.33 -17.63 -5.69
C LEU A 482 -1.65 -17.33 -4.35
N ALA A 483 -2.29 -16.54 -3.49
CA ALA A 483 -1.80 -16.24 -2.14
C ALA A 483 -1.64 -17.49 -1.27
N LYS A 484 -2.64 -18.37 -1.26
CA LYS A 484 -2.57 -19.64 -0.52
C LYS A 484 -1.46 -20.55 -1.06
N ALA A 485 -1.34 -20.66 -2.38
CA ALA A 485 -0.27 -21.43 -3.01
C ALA A 485 1.12 -20.90 -2.64
N LEU A 486 1.31 -19.58 -2.74
CA LEU A 486 2.56 -18.93 -2.41
C LEU A 486 2.89 -19.05 -0.91
N GLY A 487 1.89 -18.91 -0.03
CA GLY A 487 2.05 -19.12 1.42
C GLY A 487 2.49 -20.55 1.75
N ASN A 488 1.94 -21.57 1.09
CA ASN A 488 2.36 -22.96 1.27
C ASN A 488 3.83 -23.17 0.87
N VAL A 489 4.26 -22.57 -0.25
CA VAL A 489 5.65 -22.63 -0.72
C VAL A 489 6.58 -21.96 0.27
N THR A 490 6.26 -20.76 0.78
CA THR A 490 7.13 -20.04 1.72
C THR A 490 7.17 -20.65 3.12
N ALA A 491 6.10 -21.34 3.52
CA ALA A 491 6.09 -22.13 4.76
C ALA A 491 7.07 -23.32 4.70
N ARG A 492 7.19 -23.94 3.51
CA ARG A 492 8.16 -25.02 3.25
C ARG A 492 9.57 -24.47 3.05
N TYR A 493 9.73 -23.45 2.21
CA TYR A 493 11.00 -22.84 1.81
C TYR A 493 11.06 -21.37 2.24
N ARG A 494 11.49 -21.10 3.49
CA ARG A 494 11.46 -19.74 4.06
C ARG A 494 12.28 -18.71 3.29
N TRP A 495 13.40 -19.11 2.69
CA TRP A 495 14.24 -18.22 1.87
C TRP A 495 13.50 -17.71 0.62
N PHE A 496 12.50 -18.47 0.14
CA PHE A 496 11.73 -18.11 -1.05
C PHE A 496 10.99 -16.79 -0.87
N ALA A 497 10.62 -16.42 0.35
CA ALA A 497 9.97 -15.15 0.64
C ALA A 497 10.90 -13.94 0.35
N ILE A 498 12.17 -14.03 0.73
CA ILE A 498 13.18 -13.00 0.43
C ILE A 498 13.43 -12.95 -1.08
N PHE A 499 13.57 -14.12 -1.71
CA PHE A 499 13.69 -14.22 -3.16
C PHE A 499 12.51 -13.57 -3.87
N TYR A 500 11.27 -13.85 -3.45
CA TYR A 500 10.06 -13.25 -4.01
C TYR A 500 10.08 -11.72 -3.94
N ILE A 501 10.47 -11.14 -2.79
CA ILE A 501 10.53 -9.68 -2.63
C ILE A 501 11.57 -9.07 -3.59
N ILE A 502 12.79 -9.61 -3.60
CA ILE A 502 13.87 -9.09 -4.46
C ILE A 502 13.49 -9.27 -5.94
N PHE A 503 12.97 -10.44 -6.30
CA PHE A 503 12.66 -10.76 -7.68
C PHE A 503 11.48 -9.95 -8.21
N CYS A 504 10.35 -9.91 -7.49
CA CYS A 504 9.13 -9.27 -7.98
C CYS A 504 9.19 -7.74 -7.91
N PHE A 505 9.84 -7.16 -6.89
CA PHE A 505 9.84 -5.72 -6.68
C PHE A 505 11.12 -5.00 -7.11
N PHE A 506 12.23 -5.70 -7.32
CA PHE A 506 13.46 -5.10 -7.83
C PHE A 506 13.85 -5.65 -9.19
N PHE A 507 14.05 -6.97 -9.30
CA PHE A 507 14.56 -7.57 -10.55
C PHE A 507 13.60 -7.40 -11.73
N ILE A 508 12.33 -7.81 -11.60
CA ILE A 508 11.34 -7.69 -12.68
C ILE A 508 11.16 -6.22 -13.12
N PRO A 509 10.91 -5.25 -12.21
CA PRO A 509 10.76 -3.86 -12.62
C PRO A 509 12.02 -3.30 -13.31
N LEU A 510 13.21 -3.58 -12.78
CA LEU A 510 14.46 -3.12 -13.41
C LEU A 510 14.73 -3.78 -14.77
N LEU A 511 14.38 -5.06 -14.92
CA LEU A 511 14.47 -5.76 -16.20
C LEU A 511 13.51 -5.14 -17.23
N VAL A 512 12.24 -4.93 -16.83
CA VAL A 512 11.23 -4.29 -17.70
C VAL A 512 11.67 -2.88 -18.07
N PHE A 513 12.20 -2.11 -17.12
CA PHE A 513 12.74 -0.78 -17.38
C PHE A 513 13.91 -0.82 -18.36
N GLY A 514 14.90 -1.69 -18.15
CA GLY A 514 16.04 -1.85 -19.06
C GLY A 514 15.62 -2.25 -20.47
N LEU A 515 14.66 -3.18 -20.61
CA LEU A 515 14.08 -3.56 -21.90
C LEU A 515 13.27 -2.43 -22.54
N SER A 516 12.59 -1.62 -21.73
CA SER A 516 11.79 -0.49 -22.20
C SER A 516 12.67 0.62 -22.80
N LEU A 517 13.90 0.80 -22.30
CA LEU A 517 14.90 1.73 -22.86
C LEU A 517 15.50 1.23 -24.18
N ALA A 518 15.58 -0.08 -24.37
CA ALA A 518 16.07 -0.69 -25.61
C ALA A 518 15.05 -0.63 -26.78
N GLY A 519 13.86 -0.11 -26.53
CA GLY A 519 12.80 0.08 -27.51
C GLY A 519 11.78 -1.07 -27.57
N LEU A 520 10.63 -0.80 -28.20
CA LEU A 520 9.51 -1.72 -28.31
C LEU A 520 9.88 -3.09 -28.93
N PRO A 521 10.74 -3.19 -29.97
CA PRO A 521 11.10 -4.49 -30.54
C PRO A 521 11.86 -5.39 -29.55
N ALA A 522 12.79 -4.82 -28.77
CA ALA A 522 13.53 -5.57 -27.76
C ALA A 522 12.61 -6.05 -26.63
N LEU A 523 11.72 -5.16 -26.17
CA LEU A 523 10.73 -5.47 -25.16
C LEU A 523 9.79 -6.62 -25.62
N LEU A 524 9.19 -6.52 -26.80
CA LEU A 524 8.32 -7.57 -27.33
C LEU A 524 9.10 -8.86 -27.60
N GLY A 525 10.33 -8.76 -28.11
CA GLY A 525 11.20 -9.90 -28.39
C GLY A 525 11.53 -10.75 -27.15
N VAL A 526 11.55 -10.15 -25.95
CA VAL A 526 11.77 -10.88 -24.69
C VAL A 526 10.46 -11.23 -24.00
N LEU A 527 9.53 -10.27 -23.87
CA LEU A 527 8.29 -10.48 -23.11
C LEU A 527 7.33 -11.44 -23.81
N VAL A 528 7.23 -11.43 -25.14
CA VAL A 528 6.29 -12.32 -25.85
C VAL A 528 6.69 -13.79 -25.69
N PRO A 529 7.95 -14.22 -25.93
CA PRO A 529 8.34 -15.61 -25.68
C PRO A 529 8.16 -16.04 -24.22
N VAL A 530 8.49 -15.17 -23.26
CA VAL A 530 8.29 -15.45 -21.84
C VAL A 530 6.79 -15.62 -21.52
N ALA A 531 5.94 -14.73 -22.02
CA ALA A 531 4.50 -14.80 -21.84
C ALA A 531 3.90 -16.06 -22.49
N LEU A 532 4.34 -16.42 -23.69
CA LEU A 532 3.92 -17.65 -24.38
C LEU A 532 4.36 -18.91 -23.62
N LEU A 533 5.58 -18.91 -23.07
CA LEU A 533 6.08 -20.00 -22.23
C LEU A 533 5.25 -20.14 -20.94
N LEU A 534 4.98 -19.02 -20.26
CA LEU A 534 4.15 -19.02 -19.05
C LEU A 534 2.72 -19.49 -19.35
N LEU A 535 2.12 -19.00 -20.44
CA LEU A 535 0.81 -19.43 -20.90
C LEU A 535 0.80 -20.93 -21.23
N PHE A 536 1.83 -21.43 -21.91
CA PHE A 536 2.00 -22.86 -22.19
C PHE A 536 2.06 -23.66 -20.89
N VAL A 537 2.90 -23.27 -19.92
CA VAL A 537 3.01 -23.95 -18.62
C VAL A 537 1.68 -23.94 -17.87
N ILE A 538 0.97 -22.81 -17.84
CA ILE A 538 -0.34 -22.67 -17.20
C ILE A 538 -1.37 -23.59 -17.86
N ILE A 539 -1.44 -23.62 -19.20
CA ILE A 539 -2.36 -24.48 -19.96
C ILE A 539 -2.05 -25.94 -19.68
N ILE A 540 -0.79 -26.36 -19.73
CA ILE A 540 -0.39 -27.73 -19.45
C ILE A 540 -0.76 -28.12 -18.01
N ASN A 541 -0.48 -27.28 -17.02
CA ASN A 541 -0.87 -27.54 -15.61
C ASN A 541 -2.39 -27.65 -15.43
N LEU A 542 -3.16 -26.79 -16.11
CA LEU A 542 -4.63 -26.85 -16.13
C LEU A 542 -5.12 -28.17 -16.76
N MET A 543 -4.51 -28.57 -17.87
CA MET A 543 -4.83 -29.83 -18.54
C MET A 543 -4.41 -31.05 -17.70
N GLN A 544 -3.27 -31.04 -17.03
CA GLN A 544 -2.84 -32.09 -16.10
C GLN A 544 -3.85 -32.26 -14.96
N SER A 545 -4.38 -31.15 -14.43
CA SER A 545 -5.34 -31.17 -13.33
C SER A 545 -6.75 -31.59 -13.77
N ARG A 546 -7.22 -31.16 -14.95
CA ARG A 546 -8.61 -31.42 -15.37
C ARG A 546 -8.76 -32.59 -16.33
N TRP A 547 -7.84 -32.77 -17.27
CA TRP A 547 -7.90 -33.78 -18.34
C TRP A 547 -6.54 -34.46 -18.60
N PRO A 548 -5.96 -35.17 -17.62
CA PRO A 548 -4.64 -35.78 -17.76
C PRO A 548 -4.55 -36.79 -18.91
N GLN A 549 -5.67 -37.43 -19.27
CA GLN A 549 -5.74 -38.44 -20.33
C GLN A 549 -5.55 -37.88 -21.76
N HIS A 550 -5.76 -36.58 -21.96
CA HIS A 550 -5.57 -35.94 -23.28
C HIS A 550 -4.14 -35.43 -23.50
N LEU A 551 -3.28 -35.49 -22.47
CA LEU A 551 -1.88 -35.10 -22.57
C LEU A 551 -0.99 -36.30 -22.95
N PRO A 552 0.00 -36.11 -23.83
CA PRO A 552 1.02 -37.12 -24.08
C PRO A 552 1.72 -37.51 -22.77
N ASN A 553 2.14 -38.77 -22.63
CA ASN A 553 2.74 -39.29 -21.38
C ASN A 553 3.89 -38.43 -20.82
N ARG A 554 4.67 -37.75 -21.67
CA ARG A 554 5.76 -36.84 -21.23
C ARG A 554 5.30 -35.52 -20.63
N LEU A 555 4.09 -35.06 -20.94
CA LEU A 555 3.53 -33.79 -20.45
C LEU A 555 2.47 -34.03 -19.35
N GLN A 556 2.25 -35.27 -18.93
CA GLN A 556 1.39 -35.59 -17.80
C GLN A 556 2.03 -35.22 -16.46
N SER A 557 3.36 -35.23 -16.38
CA SER A 557 4.13 -34.70 -15.25
C SER A 557 5.35 -33.93 -15.76
N TRP A 558 5.91 -33.06 -14.90
CA TRP A 558 7.14 -32.32 -15.21
C TRP A 558 8.42 -33.10 -14.87
N ASP A 559 8.33 -34.39 -14.58
CA ASP A 559 9.46 -35.23 -14.13
C ASP A 559 10.53 -35.45 -15.20
N PHE A 560 10.23 -35.14 -16.46
CA PHE A 560 11.21 -35.17 -17.54
C PHE A 560 12.21 -34.00 -17.47
N LEU A 561 11.87 -32.92 -16.74
CA LEU A 561 12.75 -31.78 -16.56
C LEU A 561 13.79 -32.08 -15.47
N PRO A 562 14.96 -31.44 -15.50
CA PRO A 562 15.93 -31.54 -14.41
C PRO A 562 15.31 -31.13 -13.07
N LEU A 563 15.68 -31.80 -11.98
CA LEU A 563 15.15 -31.55 -10.62
C LEU A 563 15.14 -30.07 -10.21
N TRP A 564 16.14 -29.29 -10.60
CA TRP A 564 16.23 -27.85 -10.28
C TRP A 564 15.16 -26.99 -10.97
N ALA A 565 14.53 -27.48 -12.03
CA ALA A 565 13.52 -26.78 -12.82
C ALA A 565 12.08 -27.09 -12.38
N HIS A 566 11.85 -28.21 -11.69
CA HIS A 566 10.51 -28.60 -11.21
C HIS A 566 10.42 -28.82 -9.68
N SER A 567 11.53 -28.73 -8.95
CA SER A 567 11.59 -28.78 -7.48
C SER A 567 12.51 -27.70 -6.91
N LEU A 568 12.10 -27.09 -5.79
CA LEU A 568 12.90 -26.12 -5.03
C LEU A 568 13.85 -26.78 -4.03
N GLU A 569 13.77 -28.10 -3.83
CA GLU A 569 14.58 -28.83 -2.86
C GLU A 569 16.10 -28.73 -3.08
N PRO A 570 16.63 -28.81 -4.32
CA PRO A 570 18.07 -28.64 -4.56
C PRO A 570 18.56 -27.24 -4.16
N TRP A 571 17.77 -26.21 -4.44
CA TRP A 571 18.06 -24.83 -4.08
C TRP A 571 18.01 -24.62 -2.57
N ASP A 572 17.03 -25.22 -1.90
CA ASP A 572 16.91 -25.15 -0.44
C ASP A 572 18.12 -25.76 0.28
N ARG A 573 18.63 -26.90 -0.20
CA ARG A 573 19.87 -27.50 0.32
C ARG A 573 21.06 -26.56 0.14
N MET A 574 21.18 -25.92 -1.02
CA MET A 574 22.27 -24.96 -1.30
C MET A 574 22.18 -23.72 -0.39
N VAL A 575 21.00 -23.11 -0.29
CA VAL A 575 20.79 -21.90 0.53
C VAL A 575 20.98 -22.23 2.02
N THR A 576 20.50 -23.38 2.48
CA THR A 576 20.67 -23.84 3.86
C THR A 576 22.15 -24.11 4.17
N ALA A 577 22.89 -24.71 3.24
CA ALA A 577 24.35 -24.90 3.38
C ALA A 577 25.11 -23.56 3.41
N ALA A 578 24.72 -22.61 2.56
CA ALA A 578 25.33 -21.27 2.52
C ALA A 578 25.04 -20.46 3.79
N THR A 579 23.79 -20.50 4.28
CA THR A 579 23.39 -19.79 5.50
C THR A 579 23.96 -20.44 6.76
N ALA A 580 24.07 -21.77 6.82
CA ALA A 580 24.74 -22.49 7.89
C ALA A 580 26.24 -22.15 7.98
N ARG A 581 26.93 -22.05 6.84
CA ARG A 581 28.34 -21.58 6.79
C ARG A 581 28.50 -20.14 7.26
N CYS A 582 27.50 -19.29 7.00
CA CYS A 582 27.48 -17.91 7.48
C CYS A 582 27.23 -17.83 9.00
N CYS A 583 26.39 -18.72 9.56
CA CYS A 583 26.12 -18.81 11.00
C CYS A 583 27.30 -19.38 11.81
N CYS A 584 28.17 -20.22 11.22
CA CYS A 584 29.38 -20.72 11.88
C CYS A 584 30.41 -19.61 12.23
N CYS A 585 30.26 -18.40 11.68
CA CYS A 585 31.10 -17.24 12.03
C CYS A 585 30.55 -16.37 13.17
N CYS A 586 29.34 -16.65 13.69
CA CYS A 586 28.73 -15.89 14.78
C CYS A 586 28.63 -16.74 16.06
N LYS A 587 29.40 -16.38 17.09
CA LYS A 587 29.41 -17.00 18.44
C LYS A 587 28.04 -17.00 19.18
N CYS A 588 26.97 -16.45 18.60
CA CYS A 588 25.65 -16.32 19.23
C CYS A 588 24.64 -17.42 18.88
N CYS A 589 24.95 -18.37 17.99
CA CYS A 589 23.95 -19.32 17.47
C CYS A 589 23.80 -20.66 18.23
N GLN A 590 24.48 -20.86 19.38
CA GLN A 590 24.40 -22.14 20.12
C GLN A 590 23.13 -22.35 20.99
N VAL A 591 22.12 -21.47 20.92
CA VAL A 591 20.95 -21.55 21.84
C VAL A 591 19.65 -21.99 21.15
N ILE A 592 19.65 -22.36 19.87
CA ILE A 592 18.43 -22.86 19.20
C ILE A 592 18.57 -24.36 18.94
N ALA A 593 18.11 -25.16 19.91
CA ALA A 593 17.90 -26.60 19.71
C ALA A 593 16.70 -26.85 18.76
N PRO A 594 16.73 -27.90 17.93
CA PRO A 594 15.63 -28.25 17.04
C PRO A 594 14.57 -29.07 17.78
N GLY A 595 13.31 -28.70 17.60
CA GLY A 595 12.16 -29.58 17.79
C GLY A 595 11.74 -30.13 16.43
N ASP A 596 11.52 -31.44 16.40
CA ASP A 596 10.76 -32.22 15.41
C ASP A 596 11.53 -32.69 14.15
N GLU A 597 12.26 -33.80 14.31
CA GLU A 597 12.51 -34.78 13.24
C GLU A 597 11.78 -36.08 13.59
N GLU A 598 10.83 -36.51 12.75
CA GLU A 598 10.38 -37.91 12.70
C GLU A 598 10.79 -38.57 11.37
N ALA A 599 11.46 -39.72 11.56
CA ALA A 599 11.45 -40.98 10.79
C ALA A 599 12.09 -41.09 9.38
N GLY A 600 13.23 -41.78 9.33
CA GLY A 600 13.76 -42.52 8.16
C GLY A 600 15.14 -43.14 8.43
N PRO A 601 15.45 -44.40 8.03
CA PRO A 601 16.35 -45.28 8.78
C PRO A 601 17.84 -45.05 8.54
N VAL A 602 18.59 -45.37 9.59
CA VAL A 602 20.04 -45.36 9.76
C VAL A 602 20.74 -46.35 8.81
N GLU A 603 21.71 -45.87 8.03
CA GLU A 603 22.86 -46.66 7.62
C GLU A 603 24.16 -46.02 8.14
N LYS A 604 24.86 -46.78 8.98
CA LYS A 604 26.20 -46.49 9.49
C LYS A 604 27.23 -46.63 8.36
N LYS A 605 28.22 -45.72 8.32
CA LYS A 605 29.61 -46.07 8.00
C LYS A 605 30.58 -45.10 8.68
N ASP A 606 31.17 -45.63 9.74
CA ASP A 606 32.51 -45.49 10.32
C ASP A 606 33.43 -44.33 9.88
N GLY A 607 34.04 -43.67 10.89
CA GLY A 607 35.36 -43.07 10.70
C GLY A 607 35.80 -41.97 11.68
N VAL A 608 36.33 -42.38 12.84
CA VAL A 608 37.50 -41.81 13.55
C VAL A 608 37.30 -40.71 14.62
N GLU A 609 37.40 -41.19 15.88
CA GLU A 609 38.10 -40.70 17.10
C GLU A 609 37.89 -39.23 17.58
N MET A 610 37.23 -38.94 18.72
CA MET A 610 37.46 -39.30 20.15
C MET A 610 38.56 -38.49 20.84
N CYS A 611 38.16 -37.57 21.75
CA CYS A 611 38.68 -37.52 23.13
C CYS A 611 37.97 -36.50 24.04
N ASN A 612 37.36 -37.05 25.10
CA ASN A 612 37.41 -36.63 26.50
C ASN A 612 36.67 -35.36 26.96
N THR A 613 35.48 -35.59 27.52
CA THR A 613 35.05 -34.99 28.79
C THR A 613 36.00 -35.34 29.94
N PRO A 614 36.00 -34.54 31.01
CA PRO A 614 35.59 -35.13 32.28
C PRO A 614 34.48 -34.33 32.97
N VAL A 615 33.54 -35.13 33.47
CA VAL A 615 32.50 -34.81 34.45
C VAL A 615 33.15 -34.45 35.79
N LEU A 616 32.63 -33.46 36.50
CA LEU A 616 32.61 -33.44 37.98
C LEU A 616 31.34 -32.76 38.48
N ALA A 617 30.83 -33.32 39.57
CA ALA A 617 29.45 -33.27 40.02
C ALA A 617 29.21 -32.36 41.25
N ASN A 618 27.92 -32.10 41.49
CA ASN A 618 27.22 -31.83 42.75
C ASN A 618 27.41 -30.50 43.52
N GLY A 619 26.26 -29.84 43.78
CA GLY A 619 25.78 -29.64 45.16
C GLY A 619 25.55 -28.20 45.66
N GLY A 620 24.27 -27.87 45.97
CA GLY A 620 23.88 -27.26 47.26
C GLY A 620 23.84 -25.73 47.45
N GLU A 621 22.60 -25.21 47.58
CA GLU A 621 22.07 -24.20 48.53
C GLU A 621 22.78 -22.86 48.88
N GLY A 622 21.98 -21.76 48.95
CA GLY A 622 22.08 -20.79 50.07
C GLY A 622 22.27 -19.28 49.79
N LYS A 623 21.16 -18.52 49.84
CA LYS A 623 20.90 -17.13 50.35
C LYS A 623 21.96 -15.99 50.39
N GLU A 624 21.45 -14.81 50.00
CA GLU A 624 21.49 -13.45 50.66
C GLU A 624 22.21 -12.23 50.02
N ARG A 625 21.57 -11.06 50.24
CA ARG A 625 21.66 -9.67 49.70
C ARG A 625 23.07 -9.01 49.87
N ALA A 626 23.53 -7.90 49.24
CA ALA A 626 22.98 -6.59 48.80
C ALA A 626 24.05 -5.83 47.92
N PRO A 627 24.04 -4.50 47.61
CA PRO A 627 23.86 -3.97 46.24
C PRO A 627 25.02 -3.03 45.74
N PRO A 628 24.82 -2.08 44.79
CA PRO A 628 25.55 -1.99 43.52
C PRO A 628 26.72 -0.98 43.49
N THR A 629 27.64 -1.11 42.53
CA THR A 629 28.53 0.00 42.13
C THR A 629 28.63 0.11 40.60
N PRO A 630 28.81 1.35 40.07
CA PRO A 630 28.51 1.70 38.69
C PRO A 630 29.76 1.63 37.82
N VAL A 631 29.63 1.20 36.56
CA VAL A 631 30.70 1.39 35.56
C VAL A 631 30.10 1.90 34.24
N ILE A 632 30.05 3.23 34.17
CA ILE A 632 30.61 4.09 33.11
C ILE A 632 30.27 3.71 31.65
N LEU A 633 29.44 4.57 31.05
CA LEU A 633 29.36 4.83 29.61
C LEU A 633 30.76 4.97 28.99
N LYS A 634 31.02 4.24 27.90
CA LYS A 634 31.87 4.72 26.81
C LYS A 634 31.14 4.61 25.48
N VAL A 635 30.62 5.77 25.07
CA VAL A 635 30.31 6.12 23.69
C VAL A 635 31.62 6.43 22.98
N THR A 636 31.90 5.74 21.87
CA THR A 636 32.79 6.13 20.74
C THR A 636 32.74 4.97 19.74
N ALA A 637 32.04 5.08 18.61
CA ALA A 637 32.41 5.81 17.37
C ALA A 637 32.95 4.83 16.31
N LEU A 638 32.07 4.35 15.44
CA LEU A 638 32.11 4.41 13.97
C LEU A 638 30.95 3.58 13.38
#